data_AF-A0A3E4E9Y3-F1
#
_entry.id   AF-A0A3E4E9Y3-F1
#
_cell.length_a   1.000
_cell.length_b   1.000
_cell.length_c   1.000
_cell.angle_alpha   90.00
_cell.angle_beta   90.00
_cell.angle_gamma   90.00
#
_symmetry.space_group_name_H-M   'P 1'
#
loop_
_entity.id
_entity.type
_entity.pdbx_description
1 polymer ?
#
loop_
_entity_poly.entity_id
_entity_poly.type
_entity_poly.pdbx_seq_one_letter_code
_entity_poly.pdbx_strand_id
1 'polypeptide(L)'
;MEYRLSYITKNEEQLDCTLKKIFFCSHWNDLDKLPKIAKLVFDDYKCSIWFHNKYDYVLDSCINESLSSMALFIIPVTSVFLSTDNTVILKEIEFALNNNVPILPIIFEKGIDDIFAEKFGNIQYISILECDITAIDFKIKIKRFLNSILIGEELVDKIRDAFEAYVFISYRKCNRKYANELMQMLHQNKTLRSLAVWYDEYLIPGENFNIAIDRAIKKSGVFALVVTPDILQDPNYVKDIEYPYAMALKKDIIPVEMANTNHAELEKKYHGIKKVINKNDVNNLYSVFLDIVRKSSLKINKDNILHSFFLGLAYLEGIDVEINYQYAKNLIEEAAKRGISDAIKKIFEMYSDGYGVNRDLKLANKWGKILLEKLINREKNNSVLLLVFEILVRLAENYIEVGEINTGRVKYQLILDLTENRNVYIFLIYRLFTFKHLALLEKDEGNLLLAEELMLEGENTLKEIYSSKQDNLVYIHDEISFYHELGDIALLQENYVKSRKYFSAALTLSKKNMSLDKSVNTEYDLVRSYRNMAWLEFEFYHLKEAKNYCVEALGGIERAEKKIIVDENDFFSEKLSLFRLLSLIYQENDCIDKALECINVAVVLINDNNRDLINDKINSIIVCLAYGEAYLRKNIDEALEILKCTLNTCESMFNKFRIRKLAYLLVENYYLLGEAYKEENDYYKSIFFYKKALSVVGNEVPNVLNDKVRLLSIYLELAQLYIQQTNIEKGLQYLKKGQEFAFKLVYCKNELLGNYEIKKIRGEVKIHYILAQYFELLAEYEDNVNNEKLLLYWAKKSIKYAYEEHLKYHGDTWGGDKLYFSLCRKYATINYRYGVLCKKNNIEVSNRLFSKSIELLSYGNIYLVDKAITCICYAKFIYNTVGNISKVISLLKIALECAVKMCDRLIPGCEKITLKVVDSLLEYLLLEKKFDEMDDIFELFKNFNWEEIKLSTEEQKTICQIYNNMSYYYFELHDINNAKKCCEMVIKFREAINEYDKIRSINDLGRAYSNYAWILFKSADWEKAEKFLFKAINLQIDAINTDNNKYREDFVRTCNRLLLYFKKVGKEKEVDEIIDEALRHSGIIYDTVSHLLIAGVSIDN
;
A
#
# COMPACT_ATOMS: atom_id res chain seq x y z
N MET A 1 -48.88 -8.41 -11.20
CA MET A 1 -47.55 -7.78 -11.12
C MET A 1 -47.80 -6.30 -11.22
N GLU A 2 -47.66 -5.57 -10.11
CA GLU A 2 -47.74 -4.10 -10.13
C GLU A 2 -46.56 -3.58 -10.94
N TYR A 3 -46.85 -2.77 -11.95
CA TYR A 3 -45.83 -2.04 -12.70
C TYR A 3 -45.09 -1.10 -11.74
N ARG A 4 -43.77 -1.28 -11.57
CA ARG A 4 -42.95 -0.46 -10.67
C ARG A 4 -41.74 0.09 -11.42
N LEU A 5 -41.55 1.40 -11.35
CA LEU A 5 -40.36 2.07 -11.83
C LEU A 5 -39.12 1.55 -11.07
N SER A 6 -38.04 1.28 -11.80
CA SER A 6 -36.73 1.00 -11.20
C SER A 6 -36.11 2.30 -10.67
N TYR A 7 -35.20 2.21 -9.70
CA TYR A 7 -34.47 3.38 -9.20
C TYR A 7 -33.00 3.08 -8.86
N ILE A 8 -32.19 4.12 -8.81
CA ILE A 8 -30.81 4.12 -8.30
C ILE A 8 -30.62 5.26 -7.28
N THR A 9 -29.74 5.04 -6.29
CA THR A 9 -29.31 6.02 -5.28
C THR A 9 -27.78 6.03 -5.19
N LYS A 10 -27.20 7.12 -4.67
CA LYS A 10 -25.76 7.20 -4.40
C LYS A 10 -25.40 6.12 -3.36
N ASN A 11 -24.45 5.24 -3.70
CA ASN A 11 -23.99 4.13 -2.85
C ASN A 11 -25.10 3.16 -2.36
N GLU A 12 -26.18 2.99 -3.14
CA GLU A 12 -27.30 2.11 -2.78
C GLU A 12 -27.94 2.40 -1.40
N GLU A 13 -27.88 3.66 -0.95
CA GLU A 13 -28.58 4.09 0.27
C GLU A 13 -30.09 3.77 0.18
N GLN A 14 -30.68 3.34 1.31
CA GLN A 14 -32.10 3.00 1.40
C GLN A 14 -32.98 4.19 1.00
N LEU A 15 -34.12 3.89 0.36
CA LEU A 15 -35.05 4.90 -0.11
C LEU A 15 -35.75 5.58 1.08
N ASP A 16 -35.20 6.70 1.53
CA ASP A 16 -35.83 7.54 2.56
C ASP A 16 -36.95 8.39 1.93
N CYS A 17 -38.04 8.58 2.66
CA CYS A 17 -39.18 9.41 2.28
C CYS A 17 -38.79 10.89 2.07
N THR A 18 -37.61 11.29 2.55
CA THR A 18 -37.06 12.64 2.41
C THR A 18 -36.32 12.88 1.09
N LEU A 19 -35.97 11.83 0.33
CA LEU A 19 -35.21 11.97 -0.91
C LEU A 19 -36.06 12.56 -2.03
N LYS A 20 -35.52 13.57 -2.70
CA LYS A 20 -36.09 14.08 -3.95
C LYS A 20 -36.00 12.99 -5.02
N LYS A 21 -37.12 12.70 -5.68
CA LYS A 21 -37.20 11.72 -6.75
C LYS A 21 -37.01 12.41 -8.10
N ILE A 22 -36.09 11.94 -8.91
CA ILE A 22 -35.83 12.42 -10.26
C ILE A 22 -36.21 11.31 -11.22
N PHE A 23 -36.93 11.62 -12.29
CA PHE A 23 -37.30 10.64 -13.31
C PHE A 23 -36.40 10.79 -14.53
N PHE A 24 -35.79 9.69 -14.96
CA PHE A 24 -35.00 9.60 -16.19
C PHE A 24 -35.93 9.09 -17.30
N CYS A 25 -36.47 10.04 -18.05
CA CYS A 25 -37.46 9.82 -19.10
C CYS A 25 -36.72 9.57 -20.42
N SER A 26 -36.28 8.33 -20.62
CA SER A 26 -35.46 7.92 -21.77
C SER A 26 -36.10 6.82 -22.58
N HIS A 27 -35.81 6.80 -23.88
CA HIS A 27 -36.03 5.61 -24.70
C HIS A 27 -35.02 4.50 -24.28
N TRP A 28 -35.42 3.24 -24.37
CA TRP A 28 -34.60 2.07 -23.99
C TRP A 28 -33.18 2.02 -24.60
N ASN A 29 -32.97 2.55 -25.81
CA ASN A 29 -31.64 2.63 -26.43
C ASN A 29 -30.76 3.74 -25.82
N ASP A 30 -31.34 4.68 -25.08
CA ASP A 30 -30.65 5.79 -24.42
C ASP A 30 -30.45 5.55 -22.91
N LEU A 31 -30.84 4.36 -22.40
CA LEU A 31 -30.58 3.94 -21.01
C LEU A 31 -29.08 3.85 -20.70
N ASP A 32 -28.24 3.63 -21.71
CA ASP A 32 -26.78 3.65 -21.59
C ASP A 32 -26.24 5.03 -21.15
N LYS A 33 -27.03 6.10 -21.28
CA LYS A 33 -26.67 7.46 -20.83
C LYS A 33 -26.94 7.69 -19.34
N LEU A 34 -27.77 6.84 -18.71
CA LEU A 34 -28.15 6.98 -17.29
C LEU A 34 -26.94 7.06 -16.35
N PRO A 35 -25.87 6.23 -16.45
CA PRO A 35 -24.74 6.32 -15.54
C PRO A 35 -24.01 7.66 -15.61
N LYS A 36 -23.88 8.23 -16.81
CA LYS A 36 -23.21 9.52 -17.01
C LYS A 36 -24.00 10.67 -16.37
N ILE A 37 -25.33 10.63 -16.48
CA ILE A 37 -26.23 11.60 -15.84
C ILE A 37 -26.30 11.38 -14.33
N ALA A 38 -26.39 10.12 -13.89
CA ALA A 38 -26.43 9.76 -12.48
C ALA A 38 -25.17 10.25 -11.75
N LYS A 39 -23.99 10.11 -12.36
CA LYS A 39 -22.74 10.67 -11.82
C LYS A 39 -22.83 12.19 -11.64
N LEU A 40 -23.25 12.92 -12.67
CA LEU A 40 -23.38 14.39 -12.61
C LEU A 40 -24.34 14.86 -11.52
N VAL A 41 -25.39 14.08 -11.23
CA VAL A 41 -26.38 14.40 -10.20
C VAL A 41 -25.88 13.98 -8.81
N PHE A 42 -25.37 12.76 -8.66
CA PHE A 42 -24.97 12.23 -7.35
C PHE A 42 -23.70 12.86 -6.80
N ASP A 43 -22.83 13.46 -7.63
CA ASP A 43 -21.64 14.16 -7.15
C ASP A 43 -22.00 15.23 -6.08
N ASP A 44 -23.05 16.00 -6.32
CA ASP A 44 -23.45 17.15 -5.49
C ASP A 44 -24.76 16.94 -4.71
N TYR A 45 -25.63 16.00 -5.10
CA TYR A 45 -26.98 15.87 -4.53
C TYR A 45 -27.30 14.48 -3.98
N LYS A 46 -28.04 14.47 -2.86
CA LYS A 46 -28.60 13.26 -2.25
C LYS A 46 -30.05 13.08 -2.74
N CYS A 47 -30.26 12.23 -3.75
CA CYS A 47 -31.55 11.99 -4.39
C CYS A 47 -31.65 10.56 -4.93
N SER A 48 -32.83 10.19 -5.44
CA SER A 48 -33.07 8.92 -6.14
C SER A 48 -33.43 9.17 -7.60
N ILE A 49 -32.83 8.45 -8.55
CA ILE A 49 -33.16 8.55 -9.98
C ILE A 49 -33.95 7.31 -10.40
N TRP A 50 -35.16 7.52 -10.90
CA TRP A 50 -36.15 6.52 -11.28
C TRP A 50 -36.24 6.39 -12.81
N PHE A 51 -36.42 5.19 -13.35
CA PHE A 51 -36.45 4.95 -14.79
C PHE A 51 -37.25 3.69 -15.16
N HIS A 52 -37.62 3.58 -16.43
CA HIS A 52 -38.27 2.38 -16.98
C HIS A 52 -37.27 1.26 -17.26
N ASN A 53 -37.60 0.04 -16.84
CA ASN A 53 -36.80 -1.13 -17.17
C ASN A 53 -37.16 -1.66 -18.58
N LYS A 54 -36.20 -2.33 -19.25
CA LYS A 54 -36.30 -2.74 -20.67
C LYS A 54 -37.52 -3.62 -21.00
N TYR A 55 -38.16 -4.24 -20.00
CA TYR A 55 -39.23 -5.24 -20.15
C TYR A 55 -40.61 -4.79 -19.68
N ASP A 56 -40.73 -3.57 -19.15
CA ASP A 56 -41.96 -3.08 -18.53
C ASP A 56 -42.52 -1.91 -19.35
N TYR A 57 -43.24 -2.14 -20.45
CA TYR A 57 -44.03 -1.09 -21.12
C TYR A 57 -45.49 -1.54 -21.23
N VAL A 58 -46.28 -1.24 -20.18
CA VAL A 58 -47.74 -1.36 -20.21
C VAL A 58 -48.30 -0.05 -19.70
N LEU A 59 -49.10 0.63 -20.53
CA LEU A 59 -49.82 1.84 -20.14
C LEU A 59 -50.89 1.44 -19.12
N ASP A 60 -50.62 1.68 -17.85
CA ASP A 60 -51.61 1.50 -16.79
C ASP A 60 -51.86 2.81 -16.04
N SER A 61 -53.09 3.01 -15.57
CA SER A 61 -53.56 4.23 -14.91
C SER A 61 -52.77 4.62 -13.64
N CYS A 62 -52.02 3.67 -13.06
CA CYS A 62 -51.20 3.82 -11.86
C CYS A 62 -49.87 4.58 -12.08
N ILE A 63 -49.40 4.75 -13.32
CA ILE A 63 -48.10 5.42 -13.60
C ILE A 63 -48.18 6.92 -13.26
N ASN A 64 -49.33 7.57 -13.51
CA ASN A 64 -49.51 9.00 -13.26
C ASN A 64 -49.32 9.37 -11.77
N GLU A 65 -49.75 8.51 -10.84
CA GLU A 65 -49.50 8.72 -9.40
C GLU A 65 -47.99 8.68 -9.09
N SER A 66 -47.26 7.72 -9.66
CA SER A 66 -45.80 7.62 -9.47
C SER A 66 -45.05 8.81 -10.08
N LEU A 67 -45.43 9.23 -11.29
CA LEU A 67 -44.86 10.39 -11.98
C LEU A 67 -45.16 11.71 -11.27
N SER A 68 -46.35 11.85 -10.65
CA SER A 68 -46.70 13.04 -9.87
C SER A 68 -45.82 13.27 -8.63
N SER A 69 -45.16 12.22 -8.13
CA SER A 69 -44.24 12.31 -6.99
C SER A 69 -42.80 12.73 -7.35
N MET A 70 -42.54 12.96 -8.64
CA MET A 70 -41.21 13.32 -9.15
C MET A 70 -40.96 14.82 -9.06
N ALA A 71 -39.75 15.19 -8.63
CA ALA A 71 -39.30 16.58 -8.54
C ALA A 71 -38.75 17.13 -9.87
N LEU A 72 -38.29 16.26 -10.76
CA LEU A 72 -37.65 16.63 -12.03
C LEU A 72 -37.71 15.47 -13.03
N PHE A 73 -37.90 15.77 -14.31
CA PHE A 73 -37.71 14.84 -15.42
C PHE A 73 -36.42 15.18 -16.17
N ILE A 74 -35.49 14.23 -16.30
CA ILE A 74 -34.30 14.36 -17.16
C ILE A 74 -34.56 13.60 -18.45
N ILE A 75 -34.40 14.27 -19.58
CA ILE A 75 -34.72 13.75 -20.92
C ILE A 75 -33.41 13.71 -21.73
N PRO A 76 -32.78 12.53 -21.92
CA PRO A 76 -31.69 12.40 -22.87
C PRO A 76 -32.24 12.47 -24.30
N VAL A 77 -31.78 13.47 -25.06
CA VAL A 77 -32.22 13.73 -26.43
C VAL A 77 -31.14 13.25 -27.41
N THR A 78 -31.51 12.27 -28.23
CA THR A 78 -30.72 11.67 -29.31
C THR A 78 -31.50 11.67 -30.62
N SER A 79 -30.84 11.44 -31.75
CA SER A 79 -31.51 11.24 -33.04
C SER A 79 -32.48 10.06 -32.99
N VAL A 80 -32.16 8.99 -32.25
CA VAL A 80 -33.06 7.85 -32.03
C VAL A 80 -34.30 8.28 -31.26
N PHE A 81 -34.15 9.00 -30.14
CA PHE A 81 -35.26 9.56 -29.38
C PHE A 81 -36.18 10.44 -30.23
N LEU A 82 -35.61 11.24 -31.13
CA LEU A 82 -36.36 12.17 -31.99
C LEU A 82 -36.96 11.53 -33.25
N SER A 83 -36.40 10.43 -33.77
CA SER A 83 -36.86 9.81 -35.04
C SER A 83 -37.77 8.61 -34.86
N THR A 84 -37.79 7.98 -33.68
CA THR A 84 -38.65 6.84 -33.36
C THR A 84 -40.03 7.27 -32.84
N ASP A 85 -41.05 6.41 -33.03
CA ASP A 85 -42.42 6.69 -32.60
C ASP A 85 -42.60 6.47 -31.09
N ASN A 86 -42.31 7.53 -30.32
CA ASN A 86 -42.23 7.53 -28.86
C ASN A 86 -43.53 8.03 -28.19
N THR A 87 -44.69 7.57 -28.65
CA THR A 87 -46.01 8.03 -28.15
C THR A 87 -46.18 7.95 -26.62
N VAL A 88 -45.55 6.98 -25.96
CA VAL A 88 -45.60 6.84 -24.49
C VAL A 88 -44.75 7.91 -23.80
N ILE A 89 -43.50 8.07 -24.22
CA ILE A 89 -42.57 9.06 -23.63
C ILE A 89 -43.04 10.49 -23.91
N LEU A 90 -43.62 10.75 -25.08
CA LEU A 90 -44.24 12.04 -25.39
C LEU A 90 -45.41 12.34 -24.45
N LYS A 91 -46.25 11.35 -24.11
CA LYS A 91 -47.31 11.51 -23.09
C LYS A 91 -46.76 11.76 -21.68
N GLU A 92 -45.61 11.19 -21.32
CA GLU A 92 -44.94 11.45 -20.04
C GLU A 92 -44.37 12.87 -19.96
N ILE A 93 -43.81 13.37 -21.07
CA ILE A 93 -43.34 14.75 -21.18
C ILE A 93 -44.52 15.71 -21.17
N GLU A 94 -45.61 15.43 -21.91
CA GLU A 94 -46.86 16.18 -21.84
C GLU A 94 -47.44 16.17 -20.42
N PHE A 95 -47.38 15.05 -19.71
CA PHE A 95 -47.81 14.96 -18.31
C PHE A 95 -46.97 15.88 -17.42
N ALA A 96 -45.64 15.85 -17.55
CA ALA A 96 -44.75 16.72 -16.79
C ALA A 96 -45.06 18.21 -17.04
N LEU A 97 -45.20 18.60 -18.32
CA LEU A 97 -45.52 19.97 -18.71
C LEU A 97 -46.91 20.43 -18.19
N ASN A 98 -47.93 19.59 -18.32
CA ASN A 98 -49.30 19.92 -17.87
C ASN A 98 -49.43 20.00 -16.33
N ASN A 99 -48.56 19.31 -15.58
CA ASN A 99 -48.55 19.32 -14.12
C ASN A 99 -47.45 20.22 -13.52
N ASN A 100 -46.80 21.07 -14.34
CA ASN A 100 -45.70 21.95 -13.93
C ASN A 100 -44.51 21.22 -13.26
N VAL A 101 -44.25 19.96 -13.63
CA VAL A 101 -43.03 19.27 -13.21
C VAL A 101 -41.88 19.74 -14.11
N PRO A 102 -40.76 20.25 -13.56
CA PRO A 102 -39.62 20.69 -14.35
C PRO A 102 -39.09 19.59 -15.26
N ILE A 103 -38.63 19.95 -16.45
CA ILE A 103 -37.98 19.04 -17.40
C ILE A 103 -36.57 19.54 -17.73
N LEU A 104 -35.62 18.63 -17.93
CA LEU A 104 -34.23 18.91 -18.30
C LEU A 104 -33.87 18.16 -19.59
N PRO A 105 -34.06 18.78 -20.77
CA PRO A 105 -33.63 18.21 -22.04
C PRO A 105 -32.11 18.33 -22.21
N ILE A 106 -31.43 17.21 -22.42
CA ILE A 106 -29.98 17.13 -22.62
C ILE A 106 -29.67 16.50 -23.97
N ILE A 107 -29.08 17.26 -24.89
CA ILE A 107 -28.67 16.80 -26.22
C ILE A 107 -27.31 16.10 -26.16
N PHE A 108 -27.25 14.90 -26.74
CA PHE A 108 -26.04 14.05 -26.82
C PHE A 108 -25.41 13.97 -28.21
N GLU A 109 -26.01 14.61 -29.23
CA GLU A 109 -25.62 14.49 -30.65
C GLU A 109 -25.65 15.85 -31.36
N LYS A 110 -24.87 16.02 -32.45
CA LYS A 110 -24.85 17.27 -33.24
C LYS A 110 -25.85 17.18 -34.40
N GLY A 111 -26.41 18.32 -34.81
CA GLY A 111 -27.23 18.43 -36.02
C GLY A 111 -28.66 17.93 -35.87
N ILE A 112 -29.17 17.87 -34.64
CA ILE A 112 -30.55 17.48 -34.32
C ILE A 112 -31.42 18.65 -33.86
N ASP A 113 -30.90 19.88 -33.94
CA ASP A 113 -31.53 21.10 -33.42
C ASP A 113 -32.85 21.42 -34.15
N ASP A 114 -32.88 21.31 -35.48
CA ASP A 114 -34.08 21.56 -36.29
C ASP A 114 -35.18 20.52 -35.97
N ILE A 115 -34.80 19.24 -35.86
CA ILE A 115 -35.71 18.13 -35.54
C ILE A 115 -36.26 18.28 -34.10
N PHE A 116 -35.43 18.75 -33.17
CA PHE A 116 -35.85 19.05 -31.81
C PHE A 116 -36.86 20.21 -31.80
N ALA A 117 -36.58 21.29 -32.53
CA ALA A 117 -37.46 22.46 -32.63
C ALA A 117 -38.81 22.13 -33.29
N GLU A 118 -38.85 21.24 -34.28
CA GLU A 118 -40.11 20.75 -34.88
C GLU A 118 -41.00 20.03 -33.87
N LYS A 119 -40.40 19.23 -32.96
CA LYS A 119 -41.15 18.42 -31.98
C LYS A 119 -41.49 19.17 -30.69
N PHE A 120 -40.55 19.96 -30.17
CA PHE A 120 -40.66 20.61 -28.85
C PHE A 120 -40.79 22.14 -28.93
N GLY A 121 -40.80 22.71 -30.13
CA GLY A 121 -40.95 24.14 -30.35
C GLY A 121 -39.78 24.94 -29.77
N ASN A 122 -40.11 26.01 -29.04
CA ASN A 122 -39.14 26.96 -28.48
C ASN A 122 -38.65 26.57 -27.08
N ILE A 123 -38.56 25.27 -26.76
CA ILE A 123 -38.07 24.78 -25.47
C ILE A 123 -36.53 24.83 -25.44
N GLN A 124 -35.98 25.35 -24.33
CA GLN A 124 -34.53 25.38 -24.12
C GLN A 124 -33.97 24.00 -23.75
N TYR A 125 -32.82 23.64 -24.31
CA TYR A 125 -32.07 22.43 -23.95
C TYR A 125 -30.62 22.75 -23.56
N ILE A 126 -29.93 21.76 -22.98
CA ILE A 126 -28.48 21.80 -22.76
C ILE A 126 -27.82 20.82 -23.74
N SER A 127 -26.78 21.25 -24.46
CA SER A 127 -25.95 20.36 -25.27
C SER A 127 -24.64 20.03 -24.57
N ILE A 128 -24.32 18.74 -24.43
CA ILE A 128 -23.02 18.31 -23.86
C ILE A 128 -21.88 18.37 -24.89
N LEU A 129 -22.19 18.67 -26.15
CA LEU A 129 -21.25 18.73 -27.27
C LEU A 129 -20.88 20.17 -27.68
N GLU A 130 -21.32 21.16 -26.91
CA GLU A 130 -21.03 22.58 -27.15
C GLU A 130 -19.53 22.85 -26.87
N CYS A 131 -18.74 23.12 -27.92
CA CYS A 131 -17.30 23.38 -27.85
C CYS A 131 -16.95 24.88 -27.83
N ASP A 132 -17.93 25.77 -27.60
CA ASP A 132 -17.70 27.22 -27.60
C ASP A 132 -17.02 27.65 -26.30
N ILE A 133 -15.76 28.10 -26.41
CA ILE A 133 -14.96 28.61 -25.27
C ILE A 133 -15.57 29.86 -24.60
N THR A 134 -16.54 30.51 -25.25
CA THR A 134 -17.24 31.69 -24.71
C THR A 134 -18.57 31.35 -24.05
N ALA A 135 -19.05 30.11 -24.17
CA ALA A 135 -20.26 29.63 -23.52
C ALA A 135 -19.96 29.14 -22.08
N ILE A 136 -20.97 29.17 -21.24
CA ILE A 136 -20.88 28.57 -19.90
C ILE A 136 -20.86 27.05 -20.05
N ASP A 137 -19.90 26.39 -19.40
CA ASP A 137 -19.75 24.94 -19.42
C ASP A 137 -21.08 24.24 -19.07
N PHE A 138 -21.44 23.21 -19.85
CA PHE A 138 -22.70 22.49 -19.68
C PHE A 138 -22.87 21.90 -18.27
N LYS A 139 -21.77 21.49 -17.61
CA LYS A 139 -21.80 20.99 -16.23
C LYS A 139 -22.25 22.07 -15.27
N ILE A 140 -21.80 23.32 -15.47
CA ILE A 140 -22.23 24.47 -14.68
C ILE A 140 -23.72 24.75 -14.94
N LYS A 141 -24.17 24.72 -16.19
CA LYS A 141 -25.59 24.91 -16.56
C LYS A 141 -26.49 23.86 -15.90
N ILE A 142 -26.11 22.58 -15.96
CA ILE A 142 -26.82 21.48 -15.29
C ILE A 142 -26.83 21.69 -13.77
N LYS A 143 -25.67 21.96 -13.16
CA LYS A 143 -25.58 22.17 -11.71
C LYS A 143 -26.46 23.31 -11.23
N ARG A 144 -26.47 24.45 -11.94
CA ARG A 144 -27.35 25.60 -11.62
C ARG A 144 -28.83 25.22 -11.66
N PHE A 145 -29.24 24.50 -12.71
CA PHE A 145 -30.62 24.06 -12.85
C PHE A 145 -31.00 23.08 -11.74
N LEU A 146 -30.16 22.09 -11.45
CA LEU A 146 -30.38 21.15 -10.36
C LEU A 146 -30.44 21.85 -8.99
N ASN A 147 -29.57 22.83 -8.74
CA ASN A 147 -29.59 23.65 -7.51
C ASN A 147 -30.97 24.32 -7.34
N SER A 148 -31.54 24.91 -8.39
CA SER A 148 -32.85 25.57 -8.30
C SER A 148 -34.00 24.64 -7.93
N ILE A 149 -33.89 23.35 -8.26
CA ILE A 149 -34.98 22.37 -8.04
C ILE A 149 -34.75 21.57 -6.75
N LEU A 150 -33.51 21.19 -6.47
CA LEU A 150 -33.16 20.26 -5.40
C LEU A 150 -32.79 20.96 -4.09
N ILE A 151 -32.27 22.18 -4.11
CA ILE A 151 -31.88 22.96 -2.91
C ILE A 151 -33.04 23.84 -2.38
N GLY A 152 -34.09 24.04 -3.20
CA GLY A 152 -35.31 24.75 -2.84
C GLY A 152 -35.30 26.23 -3.25
N GLU A 153 -36.43 26.70 -3.77
CA GLU A 153 -36.62 28.07 -4.30
C GLU A 153 -36.22 29.15 -3.29
N GLU A 154 -36.44 28.92 -1.99
CA GLU A 154 -36.22 29.91 -0.93
C GLU A 154 -34.75 30.40 -0.82
N LEU A 155 -33.75 29.53 -1.01
CA LEU A 155 -32.33 29.93 -0.93
C LEU A 155 -31.91 30.70 -2.18
N VAL A 156 -32.35 30.25 -3.36
CA VAL A 156 -32.04 30.92 -4.64
C VAL A 156 -32.70 32.30 -4.68
N ASP A 157 -33.91 32.43 -4.13
CA ASP A 157 -34.59 33.71 -4.01
C ASP A 157 -33.87 34.64 -3.03
N LYS A 158 -33.39 34.15 -1.89
CA LYS A 158 -32.54 34.94 -0.97
C LYS A 158 -31.22 35.40 -1.61
N ILE A 159 -30.64 34.57 -2.48
CA ILE A 159 -29.44 34.94 -3.26
C ILE A 159 -29.78 36.04 -4.27
N ARG A 160 -30.91 35.90 -4.97
CA ARG A 160 -31.40 36.88 -5.93
C ARG A 160 -31.76 38.21 -5.30
N ASP A 161 -32.37 38.18 -4.12
CA ASP A 161 -32.72 39.36 -3.31
C ASP A 161 -31.49 40.10 -2.78
N ALA A 162 -30.31 39.47 -2.81
CA ALA A 162 -29.07 40.14 -2.45
C ALA A 162 -28.58 41.11 -3.55
N PHE A 163 -29.05 41.04 -4.79
CA PHE A 163 -28.61 41.92 -5.88
C PHE A 163 -29.33 43.28 -5.88
N GLU A 164 -28.56 44.37 -6.03
CA GLU A 164 -29.05 45.76 -5.95
C GLU A 164 -29.85 46.20 -7.19
N ALA A 165 -29.59 45.58 -8.34
CA ALA A 165 -30.35 45.78 -9.56
C ALA A 165 -30.08 44.65 -10.57
N TYR A 166 -31.00 44.50 -11.53
CA TYR A 166 -30.91 43.56 -12.63
C TYR A 166 -30.67 44.30 -13.95
N VAL A 167 -29.63 43.87 -14.68
CA VAL A 167 -29.27 44.33 -16.02
C VAL A 167 -29.55 43.22 -17.02
N PHE A 168 -30.38 43.50 -18.01
CA PHE A 168 -30.54 42.64 -19.18
C PHE A 168 -29.50 43.03 -20.23
N ILE A 169 -28.60 42.12 -20.62
CA ILE A 169 -27.66 42.33 -21.72
C ILE A 169 -28.24 41.72 -22.98
N SER A 170 -28.60 42.58 -23.94
CA SER A 170 -29.04 42.20 -25.28
C SER A 170 -27.89 42.29 -26.26
N TYR A 171 -27.65 41.20 -26.99
CA TYR A 171 -26.51 41.07 -27.89
C TYR A 171 -26.80 40.05 -29.00
N ARG A 172 -26.04 40.10 -30.10
CA ARG A 172 -26.09 39.07 -31.15
C ARG A 172 -25.39 37.81 -30.66
N LYS A 173 -26.03 36.63 -30.75
CA LYS A 173 -25.46 35.35 -30.25
C LYS A 173 -24.02 35.06 -30.73
N CYS A 174 -23.66 35.43 -31.97
CA CYS A 174 -22.29 35.32 -32.50
C CYS A 174 -21.23 36.18 -31.78
N ASN A 175 -21.67 37.15 -30.96
CA ASN A 175 -20.89 38.15 -30.26
C ASN A 175 -20.88 37.95 -28.73
N ARG A 176 -21.14 36.73 -28.27
CA ARG A 176 -21.18 36.34 -26.84
C ARG A 176 -19.98 36.80 -26.04
N LYS A 177 -18.78 36.75 -26.63
CA LYS A 177 -17.56 37.28 -25.99
C LYS A 177 -17.69 38.72 -25.50
N TYR A 178 -18.42 39.57 -26.22
CA TYR A 178 -18.59 40.99 -25.87
C TYR A 178 -19.63 41.20 -24.77
N ALA A 179 -20.66 40.34 -24.68
CA ALA A 179 -21.58 40.33 -23.55
C ALA A 179 -20.86 39.90 -22.25
N ASN A 180 -20.03 38.85 -22.34
CA ASN A 180 -19.17 38.41 -21.24
C ASN A 180 -18.17 39.51 -20.83
N GLU A 181 -17.51 40.15 -21.81
CA GLU A 181 -16.58 41.27 -21.56
C GLU A 181 -17.29 42.43 -20.86
N LEU A 182 -18.49 42.82 -21.31
CA LEU A 182 -19.27 43.89 -20.68
C LEU A 182 -19.63 43.56 -19.23
N MET A 183 -20.13 42.35 -18.97
CA MET A 183 -20.42 41.87 -17.61
C MET A 183 -19.18 41.96 -16.71
N GLN A 184 -18.04 41.42 -17.17
CA GLN A 184 -16.79 41.47 -16.42
C GLN A 184 -16.32 42.91 -16.18
N MET A 185 -16.43 43.79 -17.17
CA MET A 185 -16.09 45.20 -17.02
C MET A 185 -16.94 45.89 -15.96
N LEU A 186 -18.25 45.61 -15.91
CA LEU A 186 -19.13 46.13 -14.86
C LEU A 186 -18.68 45.63 -13.48
N HIS A 187 -18.42 44.33 -13.32
CA HIS A 187 -18.01 43.75 -12.04
C HIS A 187 -16.55 44.04 -11.63
N GLN A 188 -15.70 44.57 -12.52
CA GLN A 188 -14.39 45.11 -12.12
C GLN A 188 -14.54 46.27 -11.13
N ASN A 189 -15.58 47.09 -11.29
CA ASN A 189 -15.90 48.17 -10.37
C ASN A 189 -16.49 47.62 -9.06
N LYS A 190 -15.86 47.90 -7.92
CA LYS A 190 -16.27 47.37 -6.60
C LYS A 190 -17.73 47.65 -6.25
N THR A 191 -18.26 48.80 -6.66
CA THR A 191 -19.64 49.22 -6.36
C THR A 191 -20.69 48.62 -7.29
N LEU A 192 -20.30 48.04 -8.43
CA LEU A 192 -21.21 47.43 -9.41
C LEU A 192 -21.22 45.90 -9.33
N ARG A 193 -20.42 45.27 -8.46
CA ARG A 193 -20.39 43.81 -8.23
C ARG A 193 -21.68 43.24 -7.64
N SER A 194 -22.57 44.08 -7.16
CA SER A 194 -23.90 43.70 -6.68
C SER A 194 -24.97 43.83 -7.76
N LEU A 195 -24.58 44.04 -9.03
CA LEU A 195 -25.48 43.92 -10.16
C LEU A 195 -25.67 42.46 -10.55
N ALA A 196 -26.92 42.04 -10.68
CA ALA A 196 -27.25 40.82 -11.39
C ALA A 196 -27.27 41.11 -12.89
N VAL A 197 -26.68 40.22 -13.67
CA VAL A 197 -26.63 40.31 -15.13
C VAL A 197 -27.34 39.10 -15.72
N TRP A 198 -28.34 39.37 -16.56
CA TRP A 198 -29.07 38.35 -17.29
C TRP A 198 -28.81 38.46 -18.79
N TYR A 199 -28.56 37.33 -19.43
CA TYR A 199 -28.52 37.13 -20.89
C TYR A 199 -28.84 35.66 -21.21
N ASP A 200 -28.95 35.31 -22.50
CA ASP A 200 -29.43 34.01 -22.99
C ASP A 200 -28.70 32.76 -22.44
N GLU A 201 -27.45 32.87 -21.96
CA GLU A 201 -26.76 31.76 -21.28
C GLU A 201 -27.38 31.36 -19.92
N TYR A 202 -28.25 32.20 -19.35
CA TYR A 202 -29.02 31.94 -18.12
C TYR A 202 -30.46 31.46 -18.40
N LEU A 203 -30.76 31.08 -19.64
CA LEU A 203 -32.03 30.43 -19.97
C LEU A 203 -32.17 29.11 -19.19
N ILE A 204 -33.36 28.91 -18.62
CA ILE A 204 -33.70 27.72 -17.85
C ILE A 204 -34.04 26.59 -18.83
N PRO A 205 -33.30 25.46 -18.82
CA PRO A 205 -33.64 24.29 -19.62
C PRO A 205 -35.08 23.82 -19.35
N GLY A 206 -35.77 23.35 -20.39
CA GLY A 206 -37.14 22.89 -20.31
C GLY A 206 -38.20 23.98 -20.38
N GLU A 207 -37.82 25.25 -20.20
CA GLU A 207 -38.75 26.37 -20.38
C GLU A 207 -38.75 26.90 -21.81
N ASN A 208 -39.84 27.57 -22.19
CA ASN A 208 -39.91 28.31 -23.44
C ASN A 208 -39.02 29.55 -23.37
N PHE A 209 -37.99 29.62 -24.22
CA PHE A 209 -36.99 30.68 -24.14
C PHE A 209 -37.57 32.08 -24.43
N ASN A 210 -38.61 32.20 -25.26
CA ASN A 210 -39.26 33.50 -25.52
C ASN A 210 -39.96 34.04 -24.26
N ILE A 211 -40.59 33.16 -23.47
CA ILE A 211 -41.25 33.53 -22.21
C ILE A 211 -40.23 33.87 -21.13
N ALA A 212 -39.10 33.15 -21.09
CA ALA A 212 -38.00 33.45 -20.17
C ALA A 212 -37.36 34.82 -20.47
N ILE A 213 -37.09 35.12 -21.74
CA ILE A 213 -36.58 36.42 -22.19
C ILE A 213 -37.56 37.54 -21.82
N ASP A 214 -38.86 37.36 -22.09
CA ASP A 214 -39.91 38.32 -21.70
C ASP A 214 -39.89 38.64 -20.19
N ARG A 215 -39.87 37.60 -19.35
CA ARG A 215 -39.79 37.74 -17.89
C ARG A 215 -38.51 38.47 -17.47
N ALA A 216 -37.37 38.14 -18.07
CA ALA A 216 -36.09 38.75 -17.75
C ALA A 216 -36.05 40.24 -18.12
N ILE A 217 -36.57 40.65 -19.29
CA ILE A 217 -36.66 42.06 -19.70
C ILE A 217 -37.59 42.81 -18.74
N LYS A 218 -38.75 42.23 -18.37
CA LYS A 218 -39.69 42.84 -17.41
C LYS A 218 -39.05 43.04 -16.04
N LYS A 219 -38.35 42.03 -15.51
CA LYS A 219 -37.67 42.07 -14.21
C LYS A 219 -36.49 43.04 -14.19
N SER A 220 -35.77 43.18 -15.30
CA SER A 220 -34.58 44.04 -15.37
C SER A 220 -34.95 45.51 -15.38
N GLY A 221 -34.27 46.30 -14.54
CA GLY A 221 -34.44 47.76 -14.52
C GLY A 221 -33.73 48.44 -15.70
N VAL A 222 -32.71 47.77 -16.25
CA VAL A 222 -31.83 48.28 -17.30
C VAL A 222 -31.78 47.32 -18.47
N PHE A 223 -31.73 47.87 -19.68
CA PHE A 223 -31.50 47.12 -20.91
C PHE A 223 -30.18 47.60 -21.54
N ALA A 224 -29.11 46.83 -21.36
CA ALA A 224 -27.80 47.12 -21.94
C ALA A 224 -27.72 46.49 -23.34
N LEU A 225 -27.59 47.34 -24.37
CA LEU A 225 -27.47 46.90 -25.75
C LEU A 225 -25.99 46.85 -26.14
N VAL A 226 -25.49 45.65 -26.47
CA VAL A 226 -24.11 45.45 -26.94
C VAL A 226 -24.03 45.83 -28.42
N VAL A 227 -23.41 46.97 -28.71
CA VAL A 227 -23.25 47.50 -30.06
C VAL A 227 -21.95 47.00 -30.69
N THR A 228 -22.10 46.24 -31.78
CA THR A 228 -21.02 45.68 -32.62
C THR A 228 -21.43 45.75 -34.10
N PRO A 229 -20.49 45.58 -35.05
CA PRO A 229 -20.83 45.56 -36.48
C PRO A 229 -21.93 44.55 -36.85
N ASP A 230 -21.96 43.38 -36.23
CA ASP A 230 -22.95 42.33 -36.56
C ASP A 230 -24.36 42.65 -36.06
N ILE A 231 -24.53 43.66 -35.19
CA ILE A 231 -25.85 44.13 -34.75
C ILE A 231 -26.60 44.86 -35.88
N LEU A 232 -25.91 45.22 -36.96
CA LEU A 232 -26.48 45.85 -38.14
C LEU A 232 -26.86 44.82 -39.22
N GLN A 233 -26.44 43.56 -39.12
CA GLN A 233 -26.71 42.53 -40.13
C GLN A 233 -28.08 41.88 -39.94
N ASP A 234 -28.75 41.56 -41.05
CA ASP A 234 -30.07 40.90 -41.07
C ASP A 234 -29.93 39.40 -41.43
N PRO A 235 -30.80 38.50 -40.92
CA PRO A 235 -31.89 38.73 -39.96
C PRO A 235 -31.37 39.00 -38.54
N ASN A 236 -32.11 39.76 -37.72
CA ASN A 236 -31.64 40.16 -36.39
C ASN A 236 -32.73 40.17 -35.30
N TYR A 237 -32.75 39.09 -34.50
CA TYR A 237 -33.64 38.93 -33.36
C TYR A 237 -33.60 40.11 -32.36
N VAL A 238 -32.43 40.67 -32.07
CA VAL A 238 -32.29 41.82 -31.15
C VAL A 238 -33.02 43.05 -31.70
N LYS A 239 -32.82 43.33 -32.99
CA LYS A 239 -33.41 44.49 -33.69
C LYS A 239 -34.91 44.33 -33.88
N ASP A 240 -35.34 43.13 -34.25
CA ASP A 240 -36.71 42.85 -34.68
C ASP A 240 -37.64 42.54 -33.51
N ILE A 241 -37.11 42.06 -32.36
CA ILE A 241 -37.90 41.60 -31.22
C ILE A 241 -37.50 42.29 -29.91
N GLU A 242 -36.27 42.11 -29.42
CA GLU A 242 -35.89 42.52 -28.06
C GLU A 242 -35.87 44.05 -27.86
N TYR A 243 -35.25 44.79 -28.79
CA TYR A 243 -35.10 46.24 -28.69
C TYR A 243 -36.43 47.00 -28.80
N PRO A 244 -37.31 46.72 -29.78
CA PRO A 244 -38.64 47.32 -29.83
C PRO A 244 -39.46 47.02 -28.59
N TYR A 245 -39.33 45.81 -28.03
CA TYR A 245 -40.04 45.41 -26.84
C TYR A 245 -39.58 46.16 -25.58
N ALA A 246 -38.26 46.33 -25.41
CA ALA A 246 -37.69 47.13 -24.32
C ALA A 246 -38.13 48.61 -24.41
N MET A 247 -38.22 49.16 -25.63
CA MET A 247 -38.74 50.50 -25.89
C MET A 247 -40.22 50.63 -25.50
N ALA A 248 -41.05 49.64 -25.85
CA ALA A 248 -42.46 49.60 -25.48
C ALA A 248 -42.67 49.57 -23.95
N LEU A 249 -41.80 48.85 -23.24
CA LEU A 249 -41.78 48.80 -21.77
C LEU A 249 -41.11 50.02 -21.11
N LYS A 250 -40.69 51.02 -21.89
CA LYS A 250 -39.98 52.24 -21.43
C LYS A 250 -38.76 51.93 -20.56
N LYS A 251 -38.03 50.87 -20.89
CA LYS A 251 -36.80 50.50 -20.18
C LYS A 251 -35.71 51.54 -20.41
N ASP A 252 -34.83 51.72 -19.43
CA ASP A 252 -33.63 52.53 -19.62
C ASP A 252 -32.63 51.76 -20.47
N ILE A 253 -32.64 52.05 -21.78
CA ILE A 253 -31.74 51.44 -22.76
C ILE A 253 -30.38 52.13 -22.73
N ILE A 254 -29.31 51.36 -22.55
CA ILE A 254 -27.93 51.82 -22.56
C ILE A 254 -27.18 51.14 -23.71
N PRO A 255 -26.93 51.84 -24.82
CA PRO A 255 -26.12 51.30 -25.89
C PRO A 255 -24.63 51.41 -25.53
N VAL A 256 -23.95 50.27 -25.46
CA VAL A 256 -22.51 50.18 -25.18
C VAL A 256 -21.79 49.64 -26.42
N GLU A 257 -20.94 50.46 -27.01
CA GLU A 257 -20.09 50.06 -28.13
C GLU A 257 -18.92 49.23 -27.64
N MET A 258 -18.98 47.94 -27.95
CA MET A 258 -17.94 46.96 -27.62
C MET A 258 -16.95 46.75 -28.77
N ALA A 259 -17.36 47.09 -29.99
CA ALA A 259 -16.53 47.10 -31.20
C ALA A 259 -16.96 48.26 -32.12
N ASN A 260 -15.98 48.89 -32.80
CA ASN A 260 -16.22 50.05 -33.66
C ASN A 260 -17.35 49.79 -34.67
N THR A 261 -18.43 50.56 -34.57
CA THR A 261 -19.66 50.34 -35.34
C THR A 261 -20.10 51.62 -36.04
N ASN A 262 -20.71 51.49 -37.22
CA ASN A 262 -21.24 52.65 -37.96
C ASN A 262 -22.46 53.27 -37.25
N HIS A 263 -22.25 54.31 -36.45
CA HIS A 263 -23.31 54.98 -35.69
C HIS A 263 -24.44 55.55 -36.57
N ALA A 264 -24.13 56.07 -37.77
CA ALA A 264 -25.15 56.62 -38.66
C ALA A 264 -26.09 55.54 -39.22
N GLU A 265 -25.59 54.33 -39.38
CA GLU A 265 -26.41 53.18 -39.79
C GLU A 265 -27.17 52.58 -38.58
N LEU A 266 -26.56 52.61 -37.40
CA LEU A 266 -27.21 52.19 -36.15
C LEU A 266 -28.43 53.06 -35.83
N GLU A 267 -28.32 54.39 -35.92
CA GLU A 267 -29.44 55.31 -35.68
C GLU A 267 -30.60 55.12 -36.68
N LYS A 268 -30.30 54.72 -37.92
CA LYS A 268 -31.32 54.38 -38.93
C LYS A 268 -32.04 53.08 -38.62
N LYS A 269 -31.33 52.05 -38.13
CA LYS A 269 -31.91 50.73 -37.84
C LYS A 269 -32.56 50.67 -36.46
N TYR A 270 -32.06 51.41 -35.48
CA TYR A 270 -32.53 51.45 -34.09
C TYR A 270 -33.08 52.84 -33.75
N HIS A 271 -34.32 53.09 -34.14
CA HIS A 271 -34.98 54.39 -33.94
C HIS A 271 -35.07 54.74 -32.44
N GLY A 272 -34.72 55.97 -32.09
CA GLY A 272 -34.78 56.48 -30.71
C GLY A 272 -33.64 56.00 -29.79
N ILE A 273 -32.57 55.43 -30.35
CA ILE A 273 -31.40 54.99 -29.57
C ILE A 273 -30.73 56.19 -28.87
N LYS A 274 -30.41 56.03 -27.57
CA LYS A 274 -29.68 57.04 -26.79
C LYS A 274 -28.21 57.13 -27.27
N LYS A 275 -27.48 58.15 -26.81
CA LYS A 275 -26.05 58.30 -27.11
C LYS A 275 -25.28 57.04 -26.73
N VAL A 276 -24.55 56.49 -27.70
CA VAL A 276 -23.73 55.27 -27.55
C VAL A 276 -22.51 55.58 -26.66
N ILE A 277 -22.27 54.70 -25.68
CA ILE A 277 -21.13 54.78 -24.76
C ILE A 277 -20.03 53.88 -25.29
N ASN A 278 -18.85 54.43 -25.55
CA ASN A 278 -17.70 53.63 -25.97
C ASN A 278 -17.10 52.87 -24.78
N LYS A 279 -16.80 51.58 -24.92
CA LYS A 279 -16.23 50.76 -23.83
C LYS A 279 -14.92 51.32 -23.25
N ASN A 280 -14.13 52.05 -24.04
CA ASN A 280 -12.87 52.63 -23.59
C ASN A 280 -13.07 53.83 -22.65
N ASP A 281 -14.25 54.47 -22.67
CA ASP A 281 -14.64 55.51 -21.72
C ASP A 281 -15.22 54.89 -20.45
N VAL A 282 -14.36 54.17 -19.73
CA VAL A 282 -14.72 53.35 -18.56
C VAL A 282 -15.37 54.20 -17.44
N ASN A 283 -14.93 55.44 -17.26
CA ASN A 283 -15.48 56.34 -16.24
C ASN A 283 -16.93 56.72 -16.55
N ASN A 284 -17.22 57.06 -17.80
CA ASN A 284 -18.58 57.36 -18.24
C ASN A 284 -19.47 56.11 -18.16
N LEU A 285 -18.98 54.96 -18.64
CA LEU A 285 -19.66 53.68 -18.52
C LEU A 285 -20.06 53.40 -17.06
N TYR A 286 -19.11 53.46 -16.13
CA TYR A 286 -19.41 53.24 -14.71
C TYR A 286 -20.35 54.28 -14.13
N SER A 287 -20.20 55.56 -14.48
CA SER A 287 -21.09 56.61 -13.98
C SER A 287 -22.56 56.38 -14.35
N VAL A 288 -22.81 55.94 -15.59
CA VAL A 288 -24.17 55.68 -16.08
C VAL A 288 -24.79 54.49 -15.35
N PHE A 289 -24.05 53.39 -15.21
CA PHE A 289 -24.55 52.23 -14.48
C PHE A 289 -24.70 52.51 -12.97
N LEU A 290 -23.79 53.27 -12.35
CA LEU A 290 -23.88 53.68 -10.93
C LEU A 290 -25.08 54.57 -10.66
N ASP A 291 -25.37 55.52 -11.54
CA ASP A 291 -26.55 56.38 -11.40
C ASP A 291 -27.85 55.57 -11.47
N ILE A 292 -27.85 54.44 -12.17
CA ILE A 292 -28.99 53.54 -12.20
C ILE A 292 -29.10 52.72 -10.92
N VAL A 293 -27.98 52.20 -10.39
CA VAL A 293 -27.97 51.54 -9.07
C VAL A 293 -28.48 52.51 -7.99
N ARG A 294 -28.09 53.79 -8.06
CA ARG A 294 -28.57 54.84 -7.14
C ARG A 294 -30.06 55.16 -7.28
N LYS A 295 -30.62 55.05 -8.49
CA LYS A 295 -32.04 55.29 -8.79
C LYS A 295 -32.92 54.05 -8.55
N SER A 296 -32.33 52.86 -8.42
CA SER A 296 -33.04 51.62 -8.17
C SER A 296 -33.79 51.69 -6.82
N SER A 297 -35.00 51.13 -6.79
CA SER A 297 -35.89 51.12 -5.61
C SER A 297 -35.47 50.11 -4.54
N LEU A 298 -34.46 49.28 -4.79
CA LEU A 298 -33.96 48.27 -3.87
C LEU A 298 -32.95 48.92 -2.91
N LYS A 299 -33.44 49.57 -1.85
CA LYS A 299 -32.60 49.95 -0.70
C LYS A 299 -32.18 48.70 0.05
N ILE A 300 -31.23 47.95 -0.50
CA ILE A 300 -30.61 46.82 0.19
C ILE A 300 -29.74 47.40 1.30
N ASN A 301 -29.98 46.94 2.53
CA ASN A 301 -29.17 47.34 3.67
C ASN A 301 -27.78 46.70 3.53
N LYS A 302 -26.81 47.44 2.97
CA LYS A 302 -25.42 47.00 2.76
C LYS A 302 -24.72 46.59 4.06
N ASP A 303 -25.23 47.05 5.21
CA ASP A 303 -24.73 46.68 6.53
C ASP A 303 -25.28 45.33 7.02
N ASN A 304 -26.27 44.75 6.33
CA ASN A 304 -26.76 43.42 6.66
C ASN A 304 -25.71 42.37 6.27
N ILE A 305 -25.14 41.73 7.29
CA ILE A 305 -24.05 40.75 7.17
C ILE A 305 -24.45 39.58 6.25
N LEU A 306 -25.76 39.26 6.18
CA LEU A 306 -26.30 38.20 5.29
C LEU A 306 -26.16 38.54 3.81
N HIS A 307 -26.15 39.82 3.44
CA HIS A 307 -25.97 40.26 2.05
C HIS A 307 -24.62 39.80 1.49
N SER A 308 -23.53 39.98 2.23
CA SER A 308 -22.20 39.50 1.81
C SER A 308 -22.15 37.98 1.66
N PHE A 309 -22.83 37.23 2.55
CA PHE A 309 -22.88 35.78 2.45
C PHE A 309 -23.60 35.32 1.17
N PHE A 310 -24.81 35.84 0.93
CA PHE A 310 -25.60 35.48 -0.25
C PHE A 310 -24.96 35.93 -1.56
N LEU A 311 -24.36 37.13 -1.60
CA LEU A 311 -23.59 37.57 -2.76
C LEU A 311 -22.36 36.69 -2.98
N GLY A 312 -21.71 36.26 -1.90
CA GLY A 312 -20.61 35.30 -1.95
C GLY A 312 -21.04 33.96 -2.55
N LEU A 313 -22.20 33.43 -2.15
CA LEU A 313 -22.79 32.23 -2.77
C LEU A 313 -23.14 32.45 -4.24
N ALA A 314 -23.63 33.64 -4.59
CA ALA A 314 -23.93 33.98 -5.98
C ALA A 314 -22.69 33.87 -6.87
N TYR A 315 -21.55 34.43 -6.44
CA TYR A 315 -20.28 34.32 -7.16
C TYR A 315 -19.62 32.93 -7.07
N LEU A 316 -19.94 32.14 -6.04
CA LEU A 316 -19.43 30.77 -5.88
C LEU A 316 -20.10 29.83 -6.88
N GLU A 317 -21.43 29.91 -6.98
CA GLU A 317 -22.28 29.03 -7.79
C GLU A 317 -22.59 29.63 -9.18
N GLY A 318 -22.27 30.92 -9.38
CA GLY A 318 -22.54 31.68 -10.60
C GLY A 318 -24.02 32.00 -10.83
N ILE A 319 -24.76 32.36 -9.78
CA ILE A 319 -26.19 32.68 -9.89
C ILE A 319 -26.34 34.15 -10.31
N ASP A 320 -26.83 34.40 -11.52
CA ASP A 320 -27.01 35.75 -12.13
C ASP A 320 -25.70 36.60 -12.21
N VAL A 321 -24.53 35.99 -12.01
CA VAL A 321 -23.18 36.58 -12.14
C VAL A 321 -22.17 35.53 -12.64
N GLU A 322 -20.99 35.95 -13.10
CA GLU A 322 -19.89 35.03 -13.39
C GLU A 322 -19.38 34.30 -12.15
N ILE A 323 -18.90 33.07 -12.33
CA ILE A 323 -18.19 32.36 -11.26
C ILE A 323 -16.88 33.11 -10.98
N ASN A 324 -16.72 33.56 -9.75
CA ASN A 324 -15.48 34.18 -9.27
C ASN A 324 -15.16 33.67 -7.87
N TYR A 325 -14.43 32.56 -7.81
CA TYR A 325 -14.13 31.90 -6.55
C TYR A 325 -13.34 32.77 -5.57
N GLN A 326 -12.41 33.59 -6.06
CA GLN A 326 -11.61 34.45 -5.20
C GLN A 326 -12.48 35.53 -4.54
N TYR A 327 -13.41 36.12 -5.28
CA TYR A 327 -14.32 37.12 -4.75
C TYR A 327 -15.38 36.50 -3.83
N ALA A 328 -15.96 35.36 -4.24
CA ALA A 328 -16.87 34.57 -3.42
C ALA A 328 -16.24 34.21 -2.07
N LYS A 329 -15.02 33.68 -2.08
CA LYS A 329 -14.25 33.35 -0.89
C LYS A 329 -14.09 34.58 0.02
N ASN A 330 -13.69 35.73 -0.53
CA ASN A 330 -13.51 36.94 0.27
C ASN A 330 -14.82 37.40 0.96
N LEU A 331 -15.94 37.36 0.24
CA LEU A 331 -17.26 37.73 0.77
C LEU A 331 -17.76 36.75 1.85
N ILE A 332 -17.62 35.44 1.60
CA ILE A 332 -18.00 34.39 2.55
C ILE A 332 -17.08 34.45 3.79
N GLU A 333 -15.78 34.67 3.61
CA GLU A 333 -14.83 34.82 4.72
C GLU A 333 -15.13 36.06 5.57
N GLU A 334 -15.52 37.17 4.94
CA GLU A 334 -15.97 38.38 5.66
C GLU A 334 -17.25 38.12 6.48
N ALA A 335 -18.25 37.49 5.87
CA ALA A 335 -19.47 37.07 6.56
C ALA A 335 -19.18 36.11 7.72
N ALA A 336 -18.21 35.20 7.55
CA ALA A 336 -17.76 34.27 8.57
C ALA A 336 -17.06 34.98 9.73
N LYS A 337 -16.17 35.96 9.46
CA LYS A 337 -15.51 36.79 10.48
C LYS A 337 -16.50 37.61 11.30
N ARG A 338 -17.56 38.11 10.67
CA ARG A 338 -18.66 38.82 11.32
C ARG A 338 -19.62 37.88 12.06
N GLY A 339 -19.44 36.57 11.91
CA GLY A 339 -19.98 35.57 12.80
C GLY A 339 -21.21 34.81 12.32
N ILE A 340 -21.54 34.86 11.02
CA ILE A 340 -22.63 34.07 10.45
C ILE A 340 -22.26 32.59 10.44
N SER A 341 -23.07 31.74 11.07
CA SER A 341 -22.82 30.29 11.16
C SER A 341 -22.78 29.62 9.79
N ASP A 342 -23.70 29.96 8.88
CA ASP A 342 -23.75 29.38 7.53
C ASP A 342 -22.51 29.74 6.69
N ALA A 343 -22.00 30.97 6.85
CA ALA A 343 -20.76 31.40 6.21
C ALA A 343 -19.54 30.68 6.78
N ILE A 344 -19.48 30.47 8.10
CA ILE A 344 -18.41 29.69 8.74
C ILE A 344 -18.47 28.22 8.28
N LYS A 345 -19.67 27.63 8.18
CA LYS A 345 -19.85 26.27 7.65
C LYS A 345 -19.38 26.18 6.20
N LYS A 346 -19.81 27.11 5.34
CA LYS A 346 -19.43 27.11 3.93
C LYS A 346 -17.93 27.30 3.73
N ILE A 347 -17.28 28.20 4.48
CA ILE A 347 -15.81 28.38 4.36
C ILE A 347 -15.04 27.17 4.89
N PHE A 348 -15.56 26.49 5.93
CA PHE A 348 -15.02 25.22 6.42
C PHE A 348 -15.09 24.12 5.34
N GLU A 349 -16.23 23.97 4.66
CA GLU A 349 -16.41 23.03 3.55
C GLU A 349 -15.51 23.37 2.37
N MET A 350 -15.48 24.64 1.94
CA MET A 350 -14.64 25.11 0.83
C MET A 350 -13.17 24.71 1.02
N TYR A 351 -12.61 24.95 2.22
CA TYR A 351 -11.23 24.59 2.52
C TYR A 351 -11.01 23.09 2.76
N SER A 352 -11.99 22.36 3.29
CA SER A 352 -11.89 20.90 3.52
C SER A 352 -11.89 20.13 2.21
N ASP A 353 -12.78 20.53 1.29
CA ASP A 353 -13.09 19.81 0.06
C ASP A 353 -12.33 20.38 -1.16
N GLY A 354 -11.71 21.56 -1.01
CA GLY A 354 -11.05 22.27 -2.12
C GLY A 354 -12.03 22.89 -3.13
N TYR A 355 -13.25 23.18 -2.69
CA TYR A 355 -14.30 23.73 -3.56
C TYR A 355 -14.12 25.24 -3.77
N GLY A 356 -13.72 25.62 -4.98
CA GLY A 356 -13.42 27.02 -5.34
C GLY A 356 -12.13 27.58 -4.71
N VAL A 357 -11.45 26.83 -3.87
CA VAL A 357 -10.18 27.22 -3.24
C VAL A 357 -9.24 26.03 -3.23
N ASN A 358 -7.94 26.28 -3.12
CA ASN A 358 -7.01 25.20 -2.84
C ASN A 358 -7.35 24.56 -1.50
N ARG A 359 -7.45 23.22 -1.47
CA ARG A 359 -7.68 22.45 -0.25
C ARG A 359 -6.63 22.80 0.81
N ASP A 360 -7.08 23.27 1.97
CA ASP A 360 -6.22 23.67 3.09
C ASP A 360 -6.88 23.23 4.41
N LEU A 361 -6.52 22.02 4.83
CA LEU A 361 -7.05 21.40 6.04
C LEU A 361 -6.71 22.17 7.32
N LYS A 362 -5.60 22.93 7.34
CA LYS A 362 -5.24 23.74 8.51
C LYS A 362 -6.17 24.93 8.65
N LEU A 363 -6.51 25.59 7.54
CA LEU A 363 -7.50 26.67 7.54
C LEU A 363 -8.91 26.12 7.81
N ALA A 364 -9.28 24.99 7.19
CA ALA A 364 -10.54 24.32 7.51
C ALA A 364 -10.67 24.03 9.00
N ASN A 365 -9.65 23.45 9.62
CA ASN A 365 -9.63 23.11 11.04
C ASN A 365 -9.77 24.33 11.97
N LYS A 366 -9.25 25.50 11.56
CA LYS A 366 -9.48 26.77 12.28
C LYS A 366 -10.94 27.20 12.21
N TRP A 367 -11.53 27.21 11.02
CA TRP A 367 -12.93 27.59 10.83
C TRP A 367 -13.91 26.61 11.48
N GLY A 368 -13.66 25.31 11.37
CA GLY A 368 -14.47 24.26 12.01
C GLY A 368 -14.44 24.35 13.53
N LYS A 369 -13.31 24.72 14.16
CA LYS A 369 -13.23 25.00 15.61
C LYS A 369 -14.15 26.16 16.01
N ILE A 370 -14.10 27.28 15.28
CA ILE A 370 -14.97 28.44 15.53
C ILE A 370 -16.45 28.06 15.38
N LEU A 371 -16.78 27.25 14.37
CA LEU A 371 -18.15 26.77 14.16
C LEU A 371 -18.61 25.89 15.33
N LEU A 372 -17.77 24.94 15.73
CA LEU A 372 -18.05 24.02 16.82
C LEU A 372 -18.31 24.76 18.14
N GLU A 373 -17.47 25.72 18.51
CA GLU A 373 -17.66 26.55 19.72
C GLU A 373 -18.99 27.28 19.70
N LYS A 374 -19.45 27.77 18.53
CA LYS A 374 -20.76 28.41 18.41
C LYS A 374 -21.93 27.45 18.54
N LEU A 375 -21.80 26.24 18.00
CA LEU A 375 -22.87 25.25 17.99
C LEU A 375 -23.01 24.57 19.36
N ILE A 376 -21.90 24.25 20.03
CA ILE A 376 -21.89 23.69 21.39
C ILE A 376 -22.61 24.63 22.38
N ASN A 377 -22.38 25.94 22.28
CA ASN A 377 -23.10 26.92 23.10
C ASN A 377 -24.62 26.99 22.85
N ARG A 378 -25.13 26.34 21.79
CA ARG A 378 -26.55 26.30 21.39
C ARG A 378 -27.18 24.90 21.54
N GLU A 379 -26.52 23.98 22.24
CA GLU A 379 -26.78 22.51 22.36
C GLU A 379 -28.18 22.03 22.79
N LYS A 380 -29.18 22.90 22.91
CA LYS A 380 -30.50 22.54 23.43
C LYS A 380 -31.38 21.73 22.45
N ASN A 381 -30.95 21.51 21.21
CA ASN A 381 -31.78 20.90 20.16
C ASN A 381 -31.06 19.74 19.45
N ASN A 382 -31.76 18.63 19.22
CA ASN A 382 -31.21 17.43 18.57
C ASN A 382 -30.69 17.71 17.15
N SER A 383 -31.31 18.63 16.41
CA SER A 383 -30.83 19.02 15.06
C SER A 383 -29.46 19.72 15.09
N VAL A 384 -29.20 20.53 16.12
CA VAL A 384 -27.90 21.19 16.32
C VAL A 384 -26.84 20.17 16.68
N LEU A 385 -27.20 19.16 17.48
CA LEU A 385 -26.27 18.10 17.88
C LEU A 385 -25.85 17.21 16.70
N LEU A 386 -26.74 16.93 15.75
CA LEU A 386 -26.38 16.22 14.52
C LEU A 386 -25.34 16.98 13.71
N LEU A 387 -25.54 18.29 13.54
CA LEU A 387 -24.56 19.15 12.88
C LEU A 387 -23.21 19.19 13.62
N VAL A 388 -23.24 19.18 14.97
CA VAL A 388 -22.03 19.07 15.79
C VAL A 388 -21.29 17.77 15.50
N PHE A 389 -21.99 16.64 15.38
CA PHE A 389 -21.36 15.36 15.05
C PHE A 389 -20.75 15.33 13.66
N GLU A 390 -21.46 15.83 12.63
CA GLU A 390 -20.92 15.95 11.26
C GLU A 390 -19.60 16.76 11.23
N ILE A 391 -19.56 17.87 11.98
CA ILE A 391 -18.37 18.72 12.07
C ILE A 391 -17.26 18.04 12.85
N LEU A 392 -17.59 17.35 13.96
CA LEU A 392 -16.59 16.64 14.77
C LEU A 392 -15.94 15.50 13.98
N VAL A 393 -16.71 14.73 13.20
CA VAL A 393 -16.19 13.69 12.30
C VAL A 393 -15.24 14.31 11.28
N ARG A 394 -15.69 15.31 10.52
CA ARG A 394 -14.84 15.99 9.52
C ARG A 394 -13.59 16.60 10.14
N LEU A 395 -13.69 17.23 11.31
CA LEU A 395 -12.52 17.75 12.04
C LEU A 395 -11.58 16.62 12.45
N ALA A 396 -12.09 15.51 12.97
CA ALA A 396 -11.28 14.37 13.37
C ALA A 396 -10.47 13.83 12.19
N GLU A 397 -11.14 13.59 11.06
CA GLU A 397 -10.52 13.15 9.80
C GLU A 397 -9.47 14.15 9.30
N ASN A 398 -9.81 15.44 9.26
CA ASN A 398 -8.88 16.49 8.84
C ASN A 398 -7.64 16.58 9.74
N TYR A 399 -7.79 16.48 11.08
CA TYR A 399 -6.65 16.48 12.00
C TYR A 399 -5.76 15.26 11.81
N ILE A 400 -6.34 14.07 11.63
CA ILE A 400 -5.61 12.84 11.39
C ILE A 400 -4.83 12.94 10.08
N GLU A 401 -5.44 13.46 9.00
CA GLU A 401 -4.79 13.61 7.70
C GLU A 401 -3.62 14.62 7.73
N VAL A 402 -3.71 15.66 8.56
CA VAL A 402 -2.61 16.63 8.77
C VAL A 402 -1.50 16.07 9.68
N GLY A 403 -1.71 14.91 10.31
CA GLY A 403 -0.77 14.26 11.23
C GLY A 403 -0.96 14.63 12.72
N GLU A 404 -2.00 15.41 13.06
CA GLU A 404 -2.36 15.75 14.45
C GLU A 404 -3.29 14.68 15.07
N ILE A 405 -2.82 13.44 15.11
CA ILE A 405 -3.61 12.24 15.48
C ILE A 405 -4.30 12.39 16.84
N ASN A 406 -3.57 12.87 17.86
CA ASN A 406 -4.14 13.03 19.21
C ASN A 406 -5.31 14.03 19.24
N THR A 407 -5.23 15.11 18.47
CA THR A 407 -6.32 16.09 18.36
C THR A 407 -7.53 15.46 17.70
N GLY A 408 -7.34 14.68 16.64
CA GLY A 408 -8.41 13.93 15.98
C GLY A 408 -9.06 12.90 16.89
N ARG A 409 -8.27 12.13 17.64
CA ARG A 409 -8.75 11.18 18.65
C ARG A 409 -9.65 11.85 19.68
N VAL A 410 -9.25 13.02 20.19
CA VAL A 410 -10.07 13.80 21.14
C VAL A 410 -11.40 14.23 20.53
N LYS A 411 -11.48 14.50 19.21
CA LYS A 411 -12.75 14.84 18.55
C LYS A 411 -13.69 13.65 18.45
N TYR A 412 -13.17 12.48 18.13
CA TYR A 412 -13.97 11.25 18.19
C TYR A 412 -14.41 10.93 19.62
N GLN A 413 -13.52 11.06 20.62
CA GLN A 413 -13.90 10.85 22.02
C GLN A 413 -15.05 11.77 22.44
N LEU A 414 -15.01 13.04 22.04
CA LEU A 414 -16.09 13.98 22.34
C LEU A 414 -17.45 13.55 21.74
N ILE A 415 -17.46 12.87 20.58
CA ILE A 415 -18.71 12.30 20.03
C ILE A 415 -19.22 11.17 20.93
N LEU A 416 -18.34 10.30 21.43
CA LEU A 416 -18.73 9.24 22.36
C LEU A 416 -19.30 9.84 23.66
N ASP A 417 -18.64 10.84 24.23
CA ASP A 417 -19.08 11.51 25.47
C ASP A 417 -20.46 12.19 25.29
N LEU A 418 -20.70 12.83 24.13
CA LEU A 418 -21.98 13.49 23.83
C LEU A 418 -23.12 12.52 23.52
N THR A 419 -22.80 11.31 23.07
CA THR A 419 -23.77 10.23 22.80
C THR A 419 -23.95 9.27 23.97
N GLU A 420 -23.14 9.42 25.03
CA GLU A 420 -23.17 8.57 26.21
C GLU A 420 -24.56 8.57 26.86
N ASN A 421 -25.08 7.38 27.17
CA ASN A 421 -26.41 7.17 27.77
C ASN A 421 -27.62 7.68 26.96
N ARG A 422 -27.45 8.07 25.69
CA ARG A 422 -28.54 8.48 24.81
C ARG A 422 -28.87 7.41 23.77
N ASN A 423 -29.81 6.53 24.11
CA ASN A 423 -30.26 5.43 23.24
C ASN A 423 -31.28 5.88 22.18
N VAL A 424 -30.98 6.99 21.49
CA VAL A 424 -31.73 7.43 20.32
C VAL A 424 -31.04 6.84 19.09
N TYR A 425 -31.82 6.22 18.19
CA TYR A 425 -31.33 5.55 16.99
C TYR A 425 -30.24 6.32 16.22
N ILE A 426 -30.45 7.62 15.98
CA ILE A 426 -29.48 8.44 15.25
C ILE A 426 -28.15 8.61 15.99
N PHE A 427 -28.17 8.66 17.33
CA PHE A 427 -26.96 8.75 18.14
C PHE A 427 -26.21 7.42 18.22
N LEU A 428 -26.94 6.30 18.22
CA LEU A 428 -26.34 4.97 18.12
C LEU A 428 -25.55 4.80 16.81
N ILE A 429 -26.04 5.36 15.69
CA ILE A 429 -25.31 5.34 14.41
C ILE A 429 -23.99 6.12 14.53
N TYR A 430 -24.00 7.33 15.07
CA TYR A 430 -22.77 8.11 15.28
C TYR A 430 -21.81 7.43 16.26
N ARG A 431 -22.35 6.79 17.30
CA ARG A 431 -21.55 6.03 18.27
C ARG A 431 -20.88 4.82 17.62
N LEU A 432 -21.63 4.03 16.84
CA LEU A 432 -21.13 2.91 16.06
C LEU A 432 -20.01 3.35 15.09
N PHE A 433 -20.27 4.40 14.31
CA PHE A 433 -19.30 5.00 13.38
C PHE A 433 -18.02 5.41 14.13
N THR A 434 -18.17 6.10 15.26
CA THR A 434 -17.04 6.59 16.05
C THR A 434 -16.21 5.46 16.64
N PHE A 435 -16.84 4.42 17.20
CA PHE A 435 -16.13 3.24 17.70
C PHE A 435 -15.33 2.55 16.59
N LYS A 436 -15.92 2.36 15.41
CA LYS A 436 -15.25 1.76 14.25
C LYS A 436 -14.03 2.60 13.83
N HIS A 437 -14.19 3.90 13.67
CA HIS A 437 -13.11 4.79 13.24
C HIS A 437 -11.99 4.93 14.28
N LEU A 438 -12.31 5.01 15.56
CA LEU A 438 -11.30 4.97 16.64
C LEU A 438 -10.57 3.63 16.67
N ALA A 439 -11.29 2.51 16.56
CA ALA A 439 -10.67 1.20 16.53
C ALA A 439 -9.71 1.03 15.34
N LEU A 440 -10.08 1.52 14.16
CA LEU A 440 -9.21 1.55 12.97
C LEU A 440 -7.98 2.44 13.19
N LEU A 441 -8.16 3.61 13.80
CA LEU A 441 -7.05 4.51 14.14
C LEU A 441 -6.08 3.86 15.13
N GLU A 442 -6.60 3.23 16.19
CA GLU A 442 -5.77 2.54 17.19
C GLU A 442 -5.09 1.30 16.60
N LYS A 443 -5.75 0.60 15.66
CA LYS A 443 -5.15 -0.50 14.89
C LYS A 443 -3.95 0.01 14.08
N ASP A 444 -4.11 1.10 13.33
CA ASP A 444 -3.05 1.71 12.53
C ASP A 444 -1.91 2.28 13.38
N GLU A 445 -2.23 2.77 14.58
CA GLU A 445 -1.27 3.22 15.60
C GLU A 445 -0.63 2.07 16.39
N GLY A 446 -0.98 0.81 16.11
CA GLY A 446 -0.40 -0.40 16.74
C GLY A 446 -0.93 -0.73 18.14
N ASN A 447 -1.95 -0.01 18.63
CA ASN A 447 -2.58 -0.22 19.93
C ASN A 447 -3.65 -1.33 19.84
N LEU A 448 -3.22 -2.54 19.46
CA LEU A 448 -4.12 -3.63 19.05
C LEU A 448 -5.13 -4.09 20.12
N LEU A 449 -4.80 -3.98 21.41
CA LEU A 449 -5.72 -4.34 22.49
C LEU A 449 -6.87 -3.33 22.62
N LEU A 450 -6.53 -2.03 22.60
CA LEU A 450 -7.53 -0.97 22.64
C LEU A 450 -8.39 -0.97 21.37
N ALA A 451 -7.78 -1.21 20.21
CA ALA A 451 -8.51 -1.38 18.95
C ALA A 451 -9.56 -2.50 19.03
N GLU A 452 -9.19 -3.63 19.64
CA GLU A 452 -10.09 -4.76 19.86
C GLU A 452 -11.23 -4.41 20.83
N GLU A 453 -10.92 -3.77 21.96
CA GLU A 453 -11.93 -3.31 22.93
C GLU A 453 -12.95 -2.37 22.29
N LEU A 454 -12.48 -1.34 21.57
CA LEU A 454 -13.33 -0.38 20.87
C LEU A 454 -14.21 -1.05 19.81
N MET A 455 -13.67 -2.03 19.08
CA MET A 455 -14.42 -2.75 18.04
C MET A 455 -15.51 -3.64 18.66
N LEU A 456 -15.26 -4.25 19.81
CA LEU A 456 -16.27 -5.01 20.56
C LEU A 456 -17.37 -4.11 21.12
N GLU A 457 -17.05 -2.89 21.59
CA GLU A 457 -18.07 -1.90 21.99
C GLU A 457 -18.92 -1.42 20.81
N GLY A 458 -18.32 -1.28 19.63
CA GLY A 458 -19.07 -1.04 18.40
C GLY A 458 -20.02 -2.21 18.06
N GLU A 459 -19.57 -3.46 18.19
CA GLU A 459 -20.42 -4.65 17.99
C GLU A 459 -21.61 -4.68 18.97
N ASN A 460 -21.38 -4.30 20.24
CA ASN A 460 -22.46 -4.15 21.22
C ASN A 460 -23.45 -3.06 20.83
N THR A 461 -22.96 -1.91 20.37
CA THR A 461 -23.81 -0.82 19.86
C THR A 461 -24.63 -1.28 18.64
N LEU A 462 -24.05 -2.09 17.76
CA LEU A 462 -24.76 -2.68 16.62
C LEU A 462 -25.92 -3.59 17.07
N LYS A 463 -25.70 -4.42 18.10
CA LYS A 463 -26.76 -5.25 18.71
C LYS A 463 -27.89 -4.41 19.32
N GLU A 464 -27.56 -3.28 19.94
CA GLU A 464 -28.58 -2.33 20.43
C GLU A 464 -29.40 -1.75 19.28
N ILE A 465 -28.76 -1.38 18.16
CA ILE A 465 -29.46 -0.90 16.96
C ILE A 465 -30.43 -1.97 16.44
N TYR A 466 -30.00 -3.24 16.32
CA TYR A 466 -30.88 -4.34 15.93
C TYR A 466 -32.09 -4.50 16.85
N SER A 467 -31.91 -4.32 18.17
CA SER A 467 -33.03 -4.42 19.12
C SER A 467 -34.07 -3.30 18.96
N SER A 468 -33.70 -2.19 18.30
CA SER A 468 -34.53 -0.99 18.15
C SER A 468 -35.42 -0.95 16.89
N LYS A 469 -35.21 -1.83 15.90
CA LYS A 469 -35.99 -1.90 14.65
C LYS A 469 -36.16 -3.34 14.12
N GLN A 470 -37.19 -3.56 13.28
CA GLN A 470 -37.53 -4.88 12.69
C GLN A 470 -36.82 -5.20 11.36
N ASP A 471 -36.20 -4.24 10.68
CA ASP A 471 -35.54 -4.47 9.38
C ASP A 471 -34.08 -4.91 9.54
N ASN A 472 -33.89 -6.23 9.64
CA ASN A 472 -32.59 -6.87 9.88
C ASN A 472 -31.59 -6.78 8.71
N LEU A 473 -32.03 -6.48 7.47
CA LEU A 473 -31.20 -6.59 6.27
C LEU A 473 -30.15 -5.47 6.12
N VAL A 474 -30.44 -4.25 6.60
CA VAL A 474 -29.60 -3.06 6.36
C VAL A 474 -28.23 -3.14 7.05
N TYR A 475 -28.15 -3.83 8.18
CA TYR A 475 -26.94 -3.85 9.03
C TYR A 475 -26.09 -5.10 8.88
N ILE A 476 -26.51 -6.06 8.03
CA ILE A 476 -25.73 -7.29 7.81
C ILE A 476 -24.34 -6.95 7.26
N HIS A 477 -24.25 -5.95 6.37
CA HIS A 477 -22.99 -5.45 5.84
C HIS A 477 -22.07 -4.88 6.94
N ASP A 478 -22.63 -4.11 7.88
CA ASP A 478 -21.88 -3.60 9.03
C ASP A 478 -21.41 -4.75 9.92
N GLU A 479 -22.26 -5.72 10.24
CA GLU A 479 -21.87 -6.88 11.05
C GLU A 479 -20.73 -7.68 10.40
N ILE A 480 -20.82 -7.94 9.10
CA ILE A 480 -19.74 -8.58 8.32
C ILE A 480 -18.45 -7.75 8.41
N SER A 481 -18.55 -6.43 8.19
CA SER A 481 -17.41 -5.52 8.27
C SER A 481 -16.77 -5.54 9.66
N PHE A 482 -17.54 -5.58 10.75
CA PHE A 482 -17.01 -5.66 12.11
C PHE A 482 -16.26 -6.99 12.34
N TYR A 483 -16.79 -8.11 11.87
CA TYR A 483 -16.09 -9.40 11.95
C TYR A 483 -14.81 -9.43 11.09
N HIS A 484 -14.78 -8.77 9.93
CA HIS A 484 -13.55 -8.60 9.16
C HIS A 484 -12.51 -7.84 9.98
N GLU A 485 -12.86 -6.69 10.56
CA GLU A 485 -11.90 -5.89 11.31
C GLU A 485 -11.43 -6.58 12.61
N LEU A 486 -12.32 -7.23 13.35
CA LEU A 486 -11.96 -8.05 14.51
C LEU A 486 -11.04 -9.22 14.14
N GLY A 487 -11.29 -9.83 12.98
CA GLY A 487 -10.44 -10.89 12.43
C GLY A 487 -9.06 -10.38 12.04
N ASP A 488 -8.97 -9.20 11.43
CA ASP A 488 -7.71 -8.52 11.06
C ASP A 488 -6.91 -8.10 12.30
N ILE A 489 -7.56 -7.52 13.32
CA ILE A 489 -6.93 -7.17 14.59
C ILE A 489 -6.40 -8.43 15.28
N ALA A 490 -7.19 -9.50 15.33
CA ALA A 490 -6.76 -10.78 15.92
C ALA A 490 -5.59 -11.42 15.14
N LEU A 491 -5.56 -11.26 13.81
CA LEU A 491 -4.44 -11.71 12.98
C LEU A 491 -3.16 -10.94 13.28
N LEU A 492 -3.25 -9.61 13.40
CA LEU A 492 -2.12 -8.74 13.78
C LEU A 492 -1.60 -9.02 15.21
N GLN A 493 -2.48 -9.50 16.10
CA GLN A 493 -2.10 -9.96 17.44
C GLN A 493 -1.50 -11.39 17.46
N GLU A 494 -1.31 -12.03 16.30
CA GLU A 494 -0.90 -13.45 16.17
C GLU A 494 -1.85 -14.43 16.89
N ASN A 495 -3.13 -14.06 17.05
CA ASN A 495 -4.17 -14.91 17.65
C ASN A 495 -5.03 -15.55 16.57
N TYR A 496 -4.46 -16.53 15.89
CA TYR A 496 -5.05 -17.13 14.71
C TYR A 496 -6.35 -17.91 14.97
N VAL A 497 -6.52 -18.48 16.17
CA VAL A 497 -7.79 -19.12 16.56
C VAL A 497 -8.92 -18.10 16.60
N LYS A 498 -8.69 -16.93 17.19
CA LYS A 498 -9.69 -15.86 17.24
C LYS A 498 -9.92 -15.24 15.85
N SER A 499 -8.87 -15.04 15.07
CA SER A 499 -8.96 -14.58 13.68
C SER A 499 -9.81 -15.53 12.81
N ARG A 500 -9.53 -16.83 12.87
CA ARG A 500 -10.31 -17.87 12.18
C ARG A 500 -11.78 -17.86 12.59
N LYS A 501 -12.07 -17.70 13.88
CA LYS A 501 -13.44 -17.60 14.39
C LYS A 501 -14.19 -16.42 13.75
N TYR A 502 -13.59 -15.23 13.70
CA TYR A 502 -14.26 -14.06 13.13
C TYR A 502 -14.38 -14.12 11.61
N PHE A 503 -13.31 -14.50 10.89
CA PHE A 503 -13.38 -14.62 9.43
C PHE A 503 -14.34 -15.70 8.96
N SER A 504 -14.44 -16.83 9.69
CA SER A 504 -15.44 -17.86 9.37
C SER A 504 -16.88 -17.40 9.66
N ALA A 505 -17.11 -16.61 10.72
CA ALA A 505 -18.39 -15.98 10.99
C ALA A 505 -18.78 -15.01 9.87
N ALA A 506 -17.86 -14.13 9.47
CA ALA A 506 -18.05 -13.20 8.36
C ALA A 506 -18.37 -13.93 7.06
N LEU A 507 -17.57 -14.94 6.67
CA LEU A 507 -17.79 -15.71 5.45
C LEU A 507 -19.15 -16.43 5.45
N THR A 508 -19.55 -17.00 6.59
CA THR A 508 -20.85 -17.67 6.73
C THR A 508 -21.99 -16.67 6.54
N LEU A 509 -21.86 -15.50 7.16
CA LEU A 509 -22.86 -14.42 7.06
C LEU A 509 -22.94 -13.86 5.64
N SER A 510 -21.80 -13.60 4.97
CA SER A 510 -21.75 -13.14 3.58
C SER A 510 -22.34 -14.17 2.61
N LYS A 511 -22.07 -15.47 2.79
CA LYS A 511 -22.69 -16.53 1.98
C LYS A 511 -24.20 -16.58 2.15
N LYS A 512 -24.68 -16.45 3.40
CA LYS A 512 -26.11 -16.37 3.69
C LYS A 512 -26.73 -15.13 3.05
N ASN A 513 -26.07 -13.98 3.15
CA ASN A 513 -26.56 -12.73 2.58
C ASN A 513 -26.65 -12.81 1.04
N MET A 514 -25.63 -13.38 0.38
CA MET A 514 -25.60 -13.64 -1.07
C MET A 514 -26.75 -14.54 -1.57
N SER A 515 -27.32 -15.39 -0.69
CA SER A 515 -28.48 -16.21 -1.03
C SER A 515 -29.81 -15.44 -1.00
N LEU A 516 -29.86 -14.32 -0.26
CA LEU A 516 -31.03 -13.47 -0.05
C LEU A 516 -31.03 -12.26 -0.99
N ASP A 517 -29.87 -11.62 -1.14
CA ASP A 517 -29.63 -10.46 -1.98
C ASP A 517 -28.40 -10.73 -2.86
N LYS A 518 -28.49 -10.40 -4.16
CA LYS A 518 -27.44 -10.64 -5.16
C LYS A 518 -26.83 -9.33 -5.70
N SER A 519 -26.98 -8.26 -4.94
CA SER A 519 -26.40 -6.94 -5.17
C SER A 519 -24.87 -6.98 -5.27
N VAL A 520 -24.28 -5.90 -5.80
CA VAL A 520 -22.83 -5.74 -5.89
C VAL A 520 -22.20 -5.68 -4.50
N ASN A 521 -22.86 -5.02 -3.54
CA ASN A 521 -22.39 -4.89 -2.15
C ASN A 521 -22.30 -6.25 -1.43
N THR A 522 -23.26 -7.15 -1.63
CA THR A 522 -23.18 -8.51 -1.08
C THR A 522 -22.05 -9.33 -1.71
N GLU A 523 -21.77 -9.09 -2.99
CA GLU A 523 -20.64 -9.71 -3.71
C GLU A 523 -19.30 -9.19 -3.18
N TYR A 524 -19.22 -7.89 -2.91
CA TYR A 524 -18.06 -7.24 -2.29
C TYR A 524 -17.72 -7.85 -0.92
N ASP A 525 -18.71 -7.99 -0.03
CA ASP A 525 -18.52 -8.61 1.27
C ASP A 525 -18.04 -10.06 1.20
N LEU A 526 -18.57 -10.82 0.23
CA LEU A 526 -18.17 -12.20 0.01
C LEU A 526 -16.73 -12.29 -0.53
N VAL A 527 -16.36 -11.43 -1.48
CA VAL A 527 -14.99 -11.30 -2.00
C VAL A 527 -14.02 -10.97 -0.87
N ARG A 528 -14.34 -9.96 -0.06
CA ARG A 528 -13.52 -9.54 1.08
C ARG A 528 -13.39 -10.67 2.12
N SER A 529 -14.46 -11.41 2.39
CA SER A 529 -14.44 -12.58 3.28
C SER A 529 -13.52 -13.69 2.76
N TYR A 530 -13.59 -14.00 1.46
CA TYR A 530 -12.69 -14.97 0.84
C TYR A 530 -11.24 -14.49 0.86
N ARG A 531 -10.97 -13.21 0.57
CA ARG A 531 -9.63 -12.62 0.67
C ARG A 531 -9.06 -12.77 2.08
N ASN A 532 -9.84 -12.45 3.11
CA ASN A 532 -9.40 -12.58 4.51
C ASN A 532 -9.11 -14.03 4.91
N MET A 533 -9.96 -14.97 4.49
CA MET A 533 -9.68 -16.41 4.68
C MET A 533 -8.45 -16.87 3.90
N ALA A 534 -8.23 -16.36 2.68
CA ALA A 534 -7.04 -16.67 1.91
C ALA A 534 -5.76 -16.20 2.62
N TRP A 535 -5.77 -14.97 3.17
CA TRP A 535 -4.66 -14.44 3.96
C TRP A 535 -4.41 -15.26 5.23
N LEU A 536 -5.47 -15.65 5.94
CA LEU A 536 -5.36 -16.50 7.11
C LEU A 536 -4.76 -17.87 6.77
N GLU A 537 -5.26 -18.55 5.74
CA GLU A 537 -4.72 -19.85 5.32
C GLU A 537 -3.29 -19.73 4.78
N PHE A 538 -2.92 -18.60 4.17
CA PHE A 538 -1.54 -18.31 3.77
C PHE A 538 -0.61 -18.20 4.98
N GLU A 539 -1.01 -17.48 6.03
CA GLU A 539 -0.24 -17.42 7.28
C GLU A 539 -0.07 -18.79 7.94
N PHE A 540 -1.06 -19.68 7.78
CA PHE A 540 -0.96 -21.09 8.17
C PHE A 540 -0.18 -21.97 7.19
N TYR A 541 0.35 -21.41 6.11
CA TYR A 541 1.04 -22.13 5.03
C TYR A 541 0.19 -23.23 4.37
N HIS A 542 -1.13 -23.13 4.46
CA HIS A 542 -2.09 -23.93 3.70
C HIS A 542 -2.23 -23.34 2.30
N LEU A 543 -1.13 -23.37 1.53
CA LEU A 543 -0.99 -22.65 0.27
C LEU A 543 -2.05 -23.05 -0.77
N LYS A 544 -2.52 -24.30 -0.75
CA LYS A 544 -3.55 -24.80 -1.67
C LYS A 544 -4.91 -24.21 -1.33
N GLU A 545 -5.31 -24.25 -0.07
CA GLU A 545 -6.56 -23.67 0.44
C GLU A 545 -6.57 -22.16 0.26
N ALA A 546 -5.46 -21.49 0.57
CA ALA A 546 -5.27 -20.06 0.35
C ALA A 546 -5.48 -19.68 -1.12
N LYS A 547 -4.86 -20.44 -2.05
CA LYS A 547 -5.03 -20.26 -3.49
C LYS A 547 -6.49 -20.45 -3.92
N ASN A 548 -7.17 -21.49 -3.41
CA ASN A 548 -8.57 -21.74 -3.75
C ASN A 548 -9.46 -20.57 -3.33
N TYR A 549 -9.26 -20.00 -2.14
CA TYR A 549 -9.99 -18.81 -1.71
C TYR A 549 -9.68 -17.58 -2.57
N CYS A 550 -8.44 -17.38 -3.00
CA CYS A 550 -8.11 -16.31 -3.96
C CYS A 550 -8.87 -16.47 -5.28
N VAL A 551 -8.97 -17.70 -5.81
CA VAL A 551 -9.70 -17.99 -7.05
C VAL A 551 -11.20 -17.74 -6.87
N GLU A 552 -11.79 -18.15 -5.75
CA GLU A 552 -13.20 -17.87 -5.45
C GLU A 552 -13.48 -16.36 -5.32
N ALA A 553 -12.57 -15.60 -4.71
CA ALA A 553 -12.66 -14.15 -4.62
C ALA A 553 -12.58 -13.49 -6.01
N LEU A 554 -11.59 -13.84 -6.83
CA LEU A 554 -11.46 -13.33 -8.20
C LEU A 554 -12.67 -13.68 -9.07
N GLY A 555 -13.19 -14.91 -8.97
CA GLY A 555 -14.42 -15.31 -9.64
C GLY A 555 -15.65 -14.54 -9.16
N GLY A 556 -15.69 -14.11 -7.90
CA GLY A 556 -16.70 -13.18 -7.37
C GLY A 556 -16.62 -11.80 -8.01
N ILE A 557 -15.41 -11.26 -8.15
CA ILE A 557 -15.18 -9.98 -8.82
C ILE A 557 -15.62 -10.04 -10.28
N GLU A 558 -15.23 -11.08 -11.02
CA GLU A 558 -15.66 -11.25 -12.42
C GLU A 558 -17.18 -11.35 -12.58
N ARG A 559 -17.87 -11.98 -11.62
CA ARG A 559 -19.33 -12.06 -11.62
C ARG A 559 -19.97 -10.70 -11.34
N ALA A 560 -19.43 -9.93 -10.40
CA ALA A 560 -19.90 -8.58 -10.10
C ALA A 560 -19.75 -7.66 -11.31
N GLU A 561 -18.59 -7.67 -11.97
CA GLU A 561 -18.30 -6.84 -13.15
C GLU A 561 -19.21 -7.16 -14.34
N LYS A 562 -19.64 -8.42 -14.50
CA LYS A 562 -20.56 -8.84 -15.57
C LYS A 562 -22.02 -8.37 -15.38
N LYS A 563 -22.42 -7.93 -14.18
CA LYS A 563 -23.82 -7.55 -13.89
C LYS A 563 -24.20 -6.11 -14.34
N ILE A 564 -23.21 -5.29 -14.74
CA ILE A 564 -23.30 -3.86 -15.10
C ILE A 564 -23.74 -2.94 -13.94
N ILE A 565 -23.07 -1.79 -13.86
CA ILE A 565 -22.99 -0.80 -12.75
C ILE A 565 -22.18 -1.29 -11.55
N VAL A 566 -20.96 -1.76 -11.82
CA VAL A 566 -19.86 -1.61 -10.87
C VAL A 566 -18.89 -0.67 -11.54
N ASP A 567 -18.43 0.38 -10.86
CA ASP A 567 -17.28 1.13 -11.38
C ASP A 567 -16.15 0.08 -11.46
N GLU A 568 -15.42 -0.07 -12.58
CA GLU A 568 -14.27 -1.02 -12.67
C GLU A 568 -13.28 -0.83 -11.51
N ASN A 569 -13.39 0.31 -10.84
CA ASN A 569 -12.64 0.80 -9.72
C ASN A 569 -13.13 0.38 -8.31
N ASP A 570 -14.32 -0.23 -8.13
CA ASP A 570 -14.84 -0.56 -6.78
C ASP A 570 -14.09 -1.74 -6.15
N PHE A 571 -13.57 -2.65 -6.98
CA PHE A 571 -12.79 -3.81 -6.55
C PHE A 571 -11.27 -3.62 -6.69
N PHE A 572 -10.80 -2.40 -7.03
CA PHE A 572 -9.39 -2.14 -7.31
C PHE A 572 -8.45 -2.59 -6.18
N SER A 573 -8.74 -2.17 -4.95
CA SER A 573 -7.94 -2.54 -3.76
C SER A 573 -7.95 -4.05 -3.49
N GLU A 574 -9.10 -4.69 -3.66
CA GLU A 574 -9.28 -6.14 -3.46
C GLU A 574 -8.49 -6.92 -4.52
N LYS A 575 -8.55 -6.52 -5.80
CA LYS A 575 -7.75 -7.11 -6.89
C LYS A 575 -6.25 -7.02 -6.58
N LEU A 576 -5.75 -5.83 -6.21
CA LEU A 576 -4.34 -5.64 -5.86
C LEU A 576 -3.93 -6.54 -4.70
N SER A 577 -4.75 -6.62 -3.66
CA SER A 577 -4.45 -7.49 -2.52
C SER A 577 -4.46 -8.98 -2.88
N LEU A 578 -5.37 -9.42 -3.76
CA LEU A 578 -5.48 -10.82 -4.20
C LEU A 578 -4.30 -11.21 -5.10
N PHE A 579 -3.93 -10.38 -6.06
CA PHE A 579 -2.77 -10.64 -6.92
C PHE A 579 -1.45 -10.60 -6.15
N ARG A 580 -1.33 -9.69 -5.17
CA ARG A 580 -0.20 -9.70 -4.23
C ARG A 580 -0.15 -11.01 -3.44
N LEU A 581 -1.27 -11.46 -2.88
CA LEU A 581 -1.31 -12.70 -2.11
C LEU A 581 -1.02 -13.92 -2.97
N LEU A 582 -1.58 -14.00 -4.19
CA LEU A 582 -1.26 -15.05 -5.15
C LEU A 582 0.22 -15.07 -5.50
N SER A 583 0.84 -13.89 -5.65
CA SER A 583 2.27 -13.81 -5.88
C SER A 583 3.07 -14.40 -4.72
N LEU A 584 2.75 -14.03 -3.47
CA LEU A 584 3.38 -14.60 -2.27
C LEU A 584 3.19 -16.12 -2.19
N ILE A 585 1.99 -16.62 -2.48
CA ILE A 585 1.71 -18.07 -2.54
C ILE A 585 2.58 -18.77 -3.59
N TYR A 586 2.78 -18.16 -4.76
CA TYR A 586 3.64 -18.73 -5.80
C TYR A 586 5.12 -18.65 -5.44
N GLN A 587 5.57 -17.58 -4.77
CA GLN A 587 6.93 -17.46 -4.25
C GLN A 587 7.25 -18.55 -3.23
N GLU A 588 6.34 -18.84 -2.30
CA GLU A 588 6.54 -19.91 -1.31
C GLU A 588 6.42 -21.33 -1.93
N ASN A 589 5.90 -21.45 -3.14
CA ASN A 589 5.93 -22.69 -3.94
C ASN A 589 7.10 -22.74 -4.94
N ASP A 590 8.10 -21.86 -4.80
CA ASP A 590 9.25 -21.72 -5.70
C ASP A 590 8.87 -21.52 -7.19
N CYS A 591 7.67 -21.01 -7.47
CA CYS A 591 7.15 -20.74 -8.81
C CYS A 591 7.29 -19.25 -9.15
N ILE A 592 8.52 -18.74 -9.20
CA ILE A 592 8.80 -17.29 -9.30
C ILE A 592 8.18 -16.66 -10.57
N ASP A 593 8.20 -17.35 -11.72
CA ASP A 593 7.62 -16.79 -12.95
C ASP A 593 6.12 -16.49 -12.82
N LYS A 594 5.34 -17.41 -12.23
CA LYS A 594 3.92 -17.20 -11.96
C LYS A 594 3.68 -16.11 -10.92
N ALA A 595 4.59 -15.98 -9.96
CA ALA A 595 4.55 -14.91 -8.98
C ALA A 595 4.72 -13.53 -9.65
N LEU A 596 5.64 -13.41 -10.61
CA LEU A 596 5.88 -12.20 -11.40
C LEU A 596 4.72 -11.92 -12.36
N GLU A 597 4.11 -12.92 -12.98
CA GLU A 597 2.89 -12.75 -13.79
C GLU A 597 1.76 -12.11 -12.97
N CYS A 598 1.51 -12.60 -11.75
CA CYS A 598 0.48 -12.03 -10.88
C CYS A 598 0.77 -10.56 -10.53
N ILE A 599 2.03 -10.22 -10.25
CA ILE A 599 2.42 -8.85 -9.93
C ILE A 599 2.33 -7.95 -11.16
N ASN A 600 2.71 -8.43 -12.34
CA ASN A 600 2.60 -7.66 -13.58
C ASN A 600 1.15 -7.27 -13.87
N VAL A 601 0.19 -8.17 -13.63
CA VAL A 601 -1.24 -7.82 -13.71
C VAL A 601 -1.58 -6.71 -12.71
N ALA A 602 -1.09 -6.78 -11.47
CA ALA A 602 -1.31 -5.73 -10.48
C ALA A 602 -0.68 -4.38 -10.89
N VAL A 603 0.50 -4.38 -11.51
CA VAL A 603 1.17 -3.17 -12.03
C VAL A 603 0.40 -2.56 -13.21
N VAL A 604 -0.13 -3.38 -14.12
CA VAL A 604 -0.99 -2.89 -15.21
C VAL A 604 -2.25 -2.22 -14.65
N LEU A 605 -2.91 -2.87 -13.67
CA LEU A 605 -4.07 -2.28 -12.99
C LEU A 605 -3.74 -0.92 -12.36
N ILE A 606 -2.55 -0.78 -11.76
CA ILE A 606 -2.09 0.50 -11.18
C ILE A 606 -1.91 1.57 -12.26
N ASN A 607 -1.29 1.23 -13.39
CA ASN A 607 -1.05 2.18 -14.48
C ASN A 607 -2.33 2.63 -15.18
N ASP A 608 -3.35 1.77 -15.24
CA ASP A 608 -4.65 2.08 -15.82
C ASP A 608 -5.55 2.89 -14.86
N ASN A 609 -5.21 2.95 -13.56
CA ASN A 609 -5.99 3.68 -12.57
C ASN A 609 -5.66 5.19 -12.58
N ASN A 610 -6.66 6.01 -12.92
CA ASN A 610 -6.55 7.48 -12.93
C ASN A 610 -6.93 8.15 -11.60
N ARG A 611 -7.23 7.38 -10.52
CA ARG A 611 -7.62 7.94 -9.22
C ARG A 611 -6.41 8.46 -8.45
N ASP A 612 -6.45 9.73 -8.05
CA ASP A 612 -5.43 10.35 -7.20
C ASP A 612 -5.73 10.15 -5.69
N LEU A 613 -6.08 8.93 -5.30
CA LEU A 613 -6.37 8.57 -3.90
C LEU A 613 -5.07 8.15 -3.18
N ILE A 614 -4.89 8.64 -1.95
CA ILE A 614 -3.69 8.32 -1.15
C ILE A 614 -3.59 6.81 -0.89
N ASN A 615 -4.71 6.14 -0.58
CA ASN A 615 -4.74 4.70 -0.31
C ASN A 615 -4.38 3.86 -1.53
N ASP A 616 -4.78 4.27 -2.73
CA ASP A 616 -4.43 3.57 -3.97
C ASP A 616 -2.92 3.63 -4.21
N LYS A 617 -2.31 4.81 -4.02
CA LYS A 617 -0.84 4.95 -4.12
C LYS A 617 -0.09 4.15 -3.07
N ILE A 618 -0.60 4.08 -1.84
CA ILE A 618 -0.04 3.22 -0.79
C ILE A 618 -0.09 1.76 -1.22
N ASN A 619 -1.21 1.29 -1.76
CA ASN A 619 -1.35 -0.06 -2.27
C ASN A 619 -0.41 -0.32 -3.46
N SER A 620 -0.21 0.66 -4.35
CA SER A 620 0.78 0.58 -5.43
C SER A 620 2.19 0.40 -4.90
N ILE A 621 2.61 1.19 -3.90
CA ILE A 621 3.92 1.05 -3.26
C ILE A 621 4.08 -0.37 -2.69
N ILE A 622 3.07 -0.88 -2.00
CA ILE A 622 3.08 -2.23 -1.41
C ILE A 622 3.28 -3.31 -2.49
N VAL A 623 2.59 -3.19 -3.64
CA VAL A 623 2.73 -4.12 -4.76
C VAL A 623 4.12 -4.01 -5.40
N CYS A 624 4.65 -2.80 -5.62
CA CYS A 624 5.98 -2.60 -6.18
C CYS A 624 7.10 -3.11 -5.26
N LEU A 625 6.95 -3.00 -3.93
CA LEU A 625 7.86 -3.61 -2.97
C LEU A 625 7.86 -5.13 -3.08
N ALA A 626 6.67 -5.75 -3.13
CA ALA A 626 6.54 -7.19 -3.36
C ALA A 626 7.13 -7.60 -4.72
N TYR A 627 7.07 -6.72 -5.72
CA TYR A 627 7.67 -6.95 -7.03
C TYR A 627 9.19 -6.98 -6.97
N GLY A 628 9.78 -5.99 -6.31
CA GLY A 628 11.22 -5.95 -6.06
C GLY A 628 11.68 -7.18 -5.30
N GLU A 629 10.98 -7.57 -4.24
CA GLU A 629 11.28 -8.77 -3.45
C GLU A 629 11.22 -10.06 -4.28
N ALA A 630 10.22 -10.20 -5.16
CA ALA A 630 10.13 -11.34 -6.06
C ALA A 630 11.35 -11.43 -7.00
N TYR A 631 11.78 -10.28 -7.56
CA TYR A 631 12.92 -10.20 -8.45
C TYR A 631 14.26 -10.43 -7.74
N LEU A 632 14.39 -10.15 -6.44
CA LEU A 632 15.62 -10.49 -5.70
C LEU A 632 15.99 -11.97 -5.84
N ARG A 633 15.00 -12.85 -5.97
CA ARG A 633 15.20 -14.30 -6.15
C ARG A 633 15.49 -14.72 -7.60
N LYS A 634 15.36 -13.81 -8.58
CA LYS A 634 15.49 -14.10 -10.02
C LYS A 634 16.59 -13.28 -10.70
N ASN A 635 16.53 -11.96 -10.56
CA ASN A 635 17.46 -11.02 -11.16
C ASN A 635 17.59 -9.76 -10.27
N ILE A 636 18.80 -9.55 -9.77
CA ILE A 636 19.09 -8.49 -8.79
C ILE A 636 19.07 -7.09 -9.46
N ASP A 637 19.49 -6.97 -10.71
CA ASP A 637 19.55 -5.67 -11.42
C ASP A 637 18.15 -5.07 -11.58
N GLU A 638 17.20 -5.90 -12.01
CA GLU A 638 15.79 -5.53 -12.17
C GLU A 638 15.14 -5.22 -10.82
N ALA A 639 15.45 -6.01 -9.78
CA ALA A 639 14.99 -5.74 -8.41
C ALA A 639 15.45 -4.35 -7.94
N LEU A 640 16.73 -4.01 -8.17
CA LEU A 640 17.29 -2.72 -7.78
C LEU A 640 16.62 -1.54 -8.49
N GLU A 641 16.31 -1.68 -9.79
CA GLU A 641 15.62 -0.63 -10.55
C GLU A 641 14.22 -0.36 -9.98
N ILE A 642 13.44 -1.42 -9.76
CA ILE A 642 12.08 -1.34 -9.21
C ILE A 642 12.10 -0.73 -7.81
N LEU A 643 12.99 -1.21 -6.94
CA LEU A 643 13.07 -0.73 -5.56
C LEU A 643 13.48 0.75 -5.48
N LYS A 644 14.41 1.21 -6.33
CA LYS A 644 14.80 2.63 -6.42
C LYS A 644 13.67 3.53 -6.93
N CYS A 645 12.93 3.08 -7.95
CA CYS A 645 11.76 3.83 -8.44
C CYS A 645 10.68 3.95 -7.36
N THR A 646 10.43 2.84 -6.66
CA THR A 646 9.48 2.78 -5.53
C THR A 646 9.91 3.69 -4.38
N LEU A 647 11.21 3.76 -4.10
CA LEU A 647 11.78 4.62 -3.07
C LEU A 647 11.46 6.10 -3.31
N ASN A 648 11.72 6.61 -4.53
CA ASN A 648 11.46 8.00 -4.89
C ASN A 648 9.99 8.39 -4.69
N THR A 649 9.08 7.48 -5.06
CA THR A 649 7.64 7.67 -4.90
C THR A 649 7.25 7.69 -3.43
N CYS A 650 7.76 6.74 -2.64
CA CYS A 650 7.49 6.63 -1.21
C CYS A 650 8.02 7.84 -0.43
N GLU A 651 9.25 8.29 -0.70
CA GLU A 651 9.85 9.48 -0.06
C GLU A 651 9.05 10.76 -0.36
N SER A 652 8.65 10.95 -1.63
CA SER A 652 7.83 12.10 -2.03
C SER A 652 6.50 12.13 -1.27
N MET A 653 5.82 10.99 -1.16
CA MET A 653 4.57 10.87 -0.41
C MET A 653 4.79 11.06 1.10
N PHE A 654 5.83 10.46 1.66
CA PHE A 654 6.14 10.57 3.08
C PHE A 654 6.42 12.03 3.46
N ASN A 655 7.18 12.75 2.63
CA ASN A 655 7.46 14.18 2.84
C ASN A 655 6.21 15.06 2.73
N LYS A 656 5.27 14.71 1.84
CA LYS A 656 4.03 15.47 1.61
C LYS A 656 2.99 15.24 2.71
N PHE A 657 2.74 14.00 3.10
CA PHE A 657 1.61 13.63 3.96
C PHE A 657 2.02 13.30 5.41
N ARG A 658 3.29 12.93 5.66
CA ARG A 658 3.79 12.52 6.98
C ARG A 658 2.97 11.41 7.66
N ILE A 659 2.39 10.51 6.87
CA ILE A 659 1.60 9.37 7.37
C ILE A 659 2.55 8.28 7.89
N ARG A 660 2.26 7.73 9.07
CA ARG A 660 3.08 6.69 9.72
C ARG A 660 3.24 5.43 8.87
N LYS A 661 2.17 4.98 8.21
CA LYS A 661 2.19 3.84 7.26
C LYS A 661 3.20 4.02 6.12
N LEU A 662 3.46 5.25 5.66
CA LEU A 662 4.48 5.52 4.65
C LEU A 662 5.90 5.41 5.21
N ALA A 663 6.11 5.76 6.49
CA ALA A 663 7.40 5.54 7.16
C ALA A 663 7.75 4.03 7.19
N TYR A 664 6.77 3.17 7.48
CA TYR A 664 6.95 1.72 7.42
C TYR A 664 7.36 1.25 6.02
N LEU A 665 6.64 1.67 4.99
CA LEU A 665 6.95 1.29 3.61
C LEU A 665 8.34 1.80 3.18
N LEU A 666 8.78 2.93 3.73
CA LEU A 666 10.11 3.47 3.52
C LEU A 666 11.20 2.62 4.20
N VAL A 667 10.98 2.19 5.44
CA VAL A 667 11.85 1.24 6.16
C VAL A 667 11.95 -0.09 5.42
N GLU A 668 10.82 -0.61 4.96
CA GLU A 668 10.76 -1.85 4.17
C GLU A 668 11.52 -1.72 2.85
N ASN A 669 11.34 -0.61 2.13
CA ASN A 669 12.06 -0.35 0.89
C ASN A 669 13.58 -0.31 1.11
N TYR A 670 14.05 0.43 2.12
CA TYR A 670 15.46 0.48 2.47
C TYR A 670 16.02 -0.87 2.92
N TYR A 671 15.23 -1.68 3.63
CA TYR A 671 15.62 -3.04 3.97
C TYR A 671 15.82 -3.90 2.72
N LEU A 672 14.85 -3.92 1.79
CA LEU A 672 14.94 -4.69 0.55
C LEU A 672 16.10 -4.22 -0.34
N LEU A 673 16.38 -2.92 -0.41
CA LEU A 673 17.59 -2.41 -1.06
C LEU A 673 18.87 -2.89 -0.36
N GLY A 674 18.86 -2.95 0.97
CA GLY A 674 19.95 -3.52 1.77
C GLY A 674 20.20 -4.99 1.44
N GLU A 675 19.15 -5.79 1.32
CA GLU A 675 19.21 -7.20 0.91
C GLU A 675 19.73 -7.33 -0.53
N ALA A 676 19.21 -6.53 -1.47
CA ALA A 676 19.66 -6.53 -2.86
C ALA A 676 21.18 -6.33 -2.98
N TYR A 677 21.70 -5.28 -2.31
CA TYR A 677 23.13 -4.99 -2.33
C TYR A 677 23.95 -6.02 -1.54
N LYS A 678 23.36 -6.68 -0.54
CA LYS A 678 23.99 -7.79 0.17
C LYS A 678 24.23 -8.97 -0.78
N GLU A 679 23.21 -9.34 -1.56
CA GLU A 679 23.31 -10.40 -2.58
C GLU A 679 24.27 -10.02 -3.74
N GLU A 680 24.40 -8.74 -4.07
CA GLU A 680 25.45 -8.28 -5.01
C GLU A 680 26.88 -8.41 -4.46
N ASN A 681 27.03 -8.61 -3.15
CA ASN A 681 28.25 -8.46 -2.34
C ASN A 681 28.77 -7.01 -2.24
N ASP A 682 27.94 -5.99 -2.49
CA ASP A 682 28.23 -4.59 -2.18
C ASP A 682 27.80 -4.27 -0.73
N TYR A 683 28.57 -4.82 0.21
CA TYR A 683 28.27 -4.70 1.63
C TYR A 683 28.31 -3.24 2.12
N TYR A 684 29.05 -2.34 1.45
CA TYR A 684 29.07 -0.92 1.81
C TYR A 684 27.72 -0.27 1.56
N LYS A 685 27.12 -0.49 0.37
CA LYS A 685 25.77 0.00 0.08
C LYS A 685 24.71 -0.70 0.92
N SER A 686 24.85 -2.00 1.16
CA SER A 686 23.94 -2.74 2.04
C SER A 686 23.88 -2.11 3.44
N ILE A 687 25.04 -1.91 4.08
CA ILE A 687 25.17 -1.23 5.38
C ILE A 687 24.58 0.19 5.33
N PHE A 688 24.79 0.94 4.24
CA PHE A 688 24.25 2.29 4.08
C PHE A 688 22.72 2.30 4.11
N PHE A 689 22.06 1.40 3.36
CA PHE A 689 20.61 1.34 3.30
C PHE A 689 19.98 0.84 4.61
N TYR A 690 20.57 -0.15 5.27
CA TYR A 690 20.13 -0.55 6.60
C TYR A 690 20.24 0.58 7.64
N LYS A 691 21.30 1.38 7.59
CA LYS A 691 21.41 2.56 8.47
C LYS A 691 20.37 3.63 8.14
N LYS A 692 20.07 3.83 6.85
CA LYS A 692 18.96 4.71 6.45
C LYS A 692 17.62 4.21 7.01
N ALA A 693 17.34 2.91 6.93
CA ALA A 693 16.14 2.32 7.51
C ALA A 693 16.02 2.62 9.02
N LEU A 694 17.11 2.47 9.78
CA LEU A 694 17.14 2.85 11.20
C LEU A 694 16.91 4.37 11.43
N SER A 695 17.41 5.22 10.52
CA SER A 695 17.29 6.68 10.66
C SER A 695 15.87 7.21 10.45
N VAL A 696 15.04 6.54 9.66
CA VAL A 696 13.64 6.94 9.39
C VAL A 696 12.80 6.91 10.66
N VAL A 697 13.03 5.90 11.52
CA VAL A 697 12.27 5.71 12.76
C VAL A 697 12.79 6.59 13.90
N GLY A 698 14.05 7.03 13.83
CA GLY A 698 14.66 7.86 14.87
C GLY A 698 14.77 7.14 16.22
N ASN A 699 14.55 7.87 17.32
CA ASN A 699 14.55 7.33 18.69
C ASN A 699 13.17 6.80 19.13
N GLU A 700 12.14 6.93 18.31
CA GLU A 700 10.78 6.50 18.67
C GLU A 700 10.65 4.99 18.46
N VAL A 701 10.06 4.29 19.42
CA VAL A 701 9.78 2.86 19.29
C VAL A 701 8.54 2.70 18.39
N PRO A 702 8.59 1.92 17.30
CA PRO A 702 7.39 1.64 16.53
C PRO A 702 6.35 0.94 17.40
N ASN A 703 5.10 1.38 17.33
CA ASN A 703 4.02 0.72 18.06
C ASN A 703 3.58 -0.58 17.35
N VAL A 704 3.73 -0.65 16.02
CA VAL A 704 3.34 -1.80 15.20
C VAL A 704 4.35 -2.93 15.34
N LEU A 705 3.85 -4.17 15.50
CA LEU A 705 4.66 -5.36 15.73
C LEU A 705 5.64 -5.66 14.59
N ASN A 706 5.17 -5.65 13.34
CA ASN A 706 6.00 -5.95 12.17
C ASN A 706 7.18 -4.97 12.05
N ASP A 707 6.98 -3.70 12.39
CA ASP A 707 8.03 -2.68 12.37
C ASP A 707 9.11 -2.99 13.41
N LYS A 708 8.70 -3.36 14.63
CA LYS A 708 9.65 -3.79 15.69
C LYS A 708 10.48 -4.98 15.20
N VAL A 709 9.82 -5.97 14.61
CA VAL A 709 10.47 -7.17 14.06
C VAL A 709 11.45 -6.78 12.95
N ARG A 710 11.04 -5.92 12.00
CA ARG A 710 11.90 -5.49 10.89
C ARG A 710 13.13 -4.73 11.37
N LEU A 711 12.98 -3.81 12.34
CA LEU A 711 14.12 -3.10 12.93
C LEU A 711 15.08 -4.05 13.65
N LEU A 712 14.54 -5.02 14.39
CA LEU A 712 15.36 -6.03 15.04
C LEU A 712 16.10 -6.91 14.03
N SER A 713 15.49 -7.24 12.89
CA SER A 713 16.19 -7.92 11.80
C SER A 713 17.30 -7.04 11.22
N ILE A 714 17.04 -5.74 10.97
CA ILE A 714 18.04 -4.79 10.46
C ILE A 714 19.27 -4.70 11.39
N TYR A 715 19.06 -4.61 12.71
CA TYR A 715 20.15 -4.62 13.69
C TYR A 715 20.98 -5.91 13.63
N LEU A 716 20.33 -7.06 13.43
CA LEU A 716 20.97 -8.38 13.35
C LEU A 716 21.79 -8.50 12.06
N GLU A 717 21.23 -8.10 10.91
CA GLU A 717 21.90 -8.10 9.61
C GLU A 717 23.13 -7.16 9.62
N LEU A 718 22.99 -5.95 10.17
CA LEU A 718 24.11 -5.02 10.32
C LEU A 718 25.24 -5.61 11.17
N ALA A 719 24.89 -6.27 12.27
CA ALA A 719 25.88 -6.92 13.12
C ALA A 719 26.63 -8.03 12.37
N GLN A 720 25.89 -8.93 11.69
CA GLN A 720 26.47 -10.02 10.94
C GLN A 720 27.37 -9.53 9.80
N LEU A 721 26.96 -8.50 9.06
CA LEU A 721 27.77 -7.90 8.01
C LEU A 721 29.08 -7.29 8.55
N TYR A 722 29.03 -6.60 9.68
CA TYR A 722 30.26 -6.07 10.30
C TYR A 722 31.19 -7.18 10.77
N ILE A 723 30.64 -8.26 11.34
CA ILE A 723 31.41 -9.45 11.75
C ILE A 723 32.05 -10.12 10.53
N GLN A 724 31.30 -10.30 9.44
CA GLN A 724 31.80 -10.87 8.18
C GLN A 724 32.93 -10.01 7.58
N GLN A 725 32.84 -8.69 7.69
CA GLN A 725 33.91 -7.76 7.31
C GLN A 725 35.06 -7.67 8.33
N THR A 726 35.15 -8.61 9.28
CA THR A 726 36.16 -8.68 10.35
C THR A 726 36.14 -7.52 11.36
N ASN A 727 35.12 -6.66 11.34
CA ASN A 727 34.90 -5.61 12.34
C ASN A 727 34.03 -6.12 13.49
N ILE A 728 34.58 -7.06 14.26
CA ILE A 728 33.87 -7.77 15.34
C ILE A 728 33.37 -6.80 16.41
N GLU A 729 34.18 -5.81 16.82
CA GLU A 729 33.81 -4.85 17.86
C GLU A 729 32.53 -4.09 17.51
N LYS A 730 32.45 -3.58 16.28
CA LYS A 730 31.28 -2.86 15.79
C LYS A 730 30.08 -3.78 15.60
N GLY A 731 30.29 -5.01 15.14
CA GLY A 731 29.26 -6.04 15.07
C GLY A 731 28.64 -6.33 16.44
N LEU A 732 29.48 -6.55 17.45
CA LEU A 732 29.05 -6.74 18.84
C LEU A 732 28.31 -5.52 19.40
N GLN A 733 28.70 -4.30 19.02
CA GLN A 733 27.98 -3.08 19.40
C GLN A 733 26.55 -3.06 18.87
N TYR A 734 26.34 -3.45 17.61
CA TYR A 734 24.99 -3.56 17.02
C TYR A 734 24.18 -4.71 17.63
N LEU A 735 24.80 -5.86 17.91
CA LEU A 735 24.15 -6.97 18.64
C LEU A 735 23.65 -6.52 20.01
N LYS A 736 24.49 -5.83 20.80
CA LYS A 736 24.10 -5.31 22.13
C LYS A 736 22.96 -4.30 22.04
N LYS A 737 23.00 -3.37 21.08
CA LYS A 737 21.92 -2.41 20.86
C LYS A 737 20.60 -3.10 20.49
N GLY A 738 20.62 -4.02 19.53
CA GLY A 738 19.44 -4.80 19.13
C GLY A 738 18.89 -5.65 20.28
N GLN A 739 19.78 -6.30 21.03
CA GLN A 739 19.45 -7.08 22.22
C GLN A 739 18.80 -6.23 23.32
N GLU A 740 19.36 -5.07 23.66
CA GLU A 740 18.78 -4.15 24.65
C GLU A 740 17.41 -3.64 24.21
N PHE A 741 17.26 -3.30 22.92
CA PHE A 741 15.99 -2.86 22.36
C PHE A 741 14.92 -3.95 22.44
N ALA A 742 15.22 -5.16 21.94
CA ALA A 742 14.32 -6.32 22.06
C ALA A 742 14.00 -6.65 23.52
N PHE A 743 14.99 -6.60 24.42
CA PHE A 743 14.79 -6.89 25.83
C PHE A 743 13.83 -5.90 26.50
N LYS A 744 13.94 -4.59 26.19
CA LYS A 744 13.01 -3.56 26.69
C LYS A 744 11.59 -3.73 26.15
N LEU A 745 11.42 -4.29 24.96
CA LEU A 745 10.10 -4.58 24.40
C LEU A 745 9.40 -5.65 25.24
N VAL A 746 10.08 -6.78 25.52
CA VAL A 746 9.44 -7.96 26.09
C VAL A 746 9.66 -8.19 27.60
N TYR A 747 10.59 -7.49 28.25
CA TYR A 747 10.84 -7.58 29.70
C TYR A 747 10.58 -6.26 30.41
N CYS A 748 10.03 -6.35 31.63
CA CYS A 748 9.89 -5.23 32.56
C CYS A 748 10.60 -5.56 33.88
N LYS A 749 11.15 -4.53 34.54
CA LYS A 749 11.80 -4.68 35.83
C LYS A 749 10.72 -4.63 36.91
N ASN A 750 10.60 -5.67 37.72
CA ASN A 750 9.74 -5.64 38.90
C ASN A 750 10.43 -4.76 39.96
N GLU A 751 9.87 -3.58 40.21
CA GLU A 751 10.45 -2.58 41.11
C GLU A 751 10.57 -3.06 42.57
N LEU A 752 9.73 -4.02 42.99
CA LEU A 752 9.71 -4.56 44.35
C LEU A 752 10.74 -5.67 44.57
N LEU A 753 10.94 -6.54 43.57
CA LEU A 753 11.80 -7.72 43.69
C LEU A 753 13.17 -7.54 43.02
N GLY A 754 13.37 -6.47 42.25
CA GLY A 754 14.58 -6.22 41.46
C GLY A 754 14.77 -7.18 40.26
N ASN A 755 13.90 -8.18 40.11
CA ASN A 755 13.95 -9.19 39.06
C ASN A 755 13.23 -8.73 37.79
N TYR A 756 13.63 -9.28 36.63
CA TYR A 756 12.95 -9.02 35.35
C TYR A 756 11.85 -10.05 35.07
N GLU A 757 10.64 -9.55 34.80
CA GLU A 757 9.46 -10.31 34.41
C GLU A 757 9.13 -10.08 32.94
N ILE A 758 8.61 -11.13 32.28
CA ILE A 758 8.16 -11.03 30.89
C ILE A 758 6.89 -10.19 30.88
N LYS A 759 6.87 -9.12 30.08
CA LYS A 759 5.62 -8.41 29.81
C LYS A 759 4.72 -9.39 29.07
N LYS A 760 3.56 -9.74 29.63
CA LYS A 760 2.55 -10.58 28.97
C LYS A 760 1.86 -9.78 27.86
N ILE A 761 2.63 -9.37 26.84
CA ILE A 761 2.13 -8.70 25.64
C ILE A 761 1.79 -9.82 24.66
N ARG A 762 0.51 -9.91 24.27
CA ARG A 762 0.04 -10.91 23.31
C ARG A 762 0.67 -10.65 21.93
N GLY A 763 1.11 -11.70 21.25
CA GLY A 763 1.54 -11.64 19.85
C GLY A 763 2.99 -11.24 19.59
N GLU A 764 3.91 -11.28 20.56
CA GLU A 764 5.32 -10.94 20.33
C GLU A 764 6.24 -12.18 20.21
N VAL A 765 5.73 -13.32 19.68
CA VAL A 765 6.49 -14.57 19.54
C VAL A 765 7.76 -14.36 18.69
N LYS A 766 7.62 -13.63 17.59
CA LYS A 766 8.73 -13.27 16.68
C LYS A 766 9.81 -12.44 17.37
N ILE A 767 9.43 -11.52 18.26
CA ILE A 767 10.41 -10.70 19.00
C ILE A 767 11.18 -11.57 20.00
N HIS A 768 10.51 -12.46 20.72
CA HIS A 768 11.19 -13.40 21.63
C HIS A 768 12.13 -14.36 20.89
N TYR A 769 11.74 -14.79 19.68
CA TYR A 769 12.57 -15.60 18.80
C TYR A 769 13.84 -14.84 18.39
N ILE A 770 13.72 -13.60 17.91
CA ILE A 770 14.87 -12.77 17.53
C ILE A 770 15.74 -12.41 18.74
N LEU A 771 15.14 -12.11 19.90
CA LEU A 771 15.88 -11.86 21.13
C LEU A 771 16.74 -13.07 21.54
N ALA A 772 16.22 -14.30 21.35
CA ALA A 772 17.01 -15.50 21.59
C ALA A 772 18.20 -15.62 20.62
N GLN A 773 18.05 -15.20 19.36
CA GLN A 773 19.16 -15.15 18.40
C GLN A 773 20.24 -14.16 18.83
N TYR A 774 19.86 -12.98 19.31
CA TYR A 774 20.82 -11.99 19.84
C TYR A 774 21.66 -12.57 20.97
N PHE A 775 21.03 -13.18 21.97
CA PHE A 775 21.74 -13.78 23.08
C PHE A 775 22.63 -14.94 22.66
N GLU A 776 22.18 -15.76 21.71
CA GLU A 776 22.97 -16.88 21.19
C GLU A 776 24.22 -16.40 20.44
N LEU A 777 24.08 -15.41 19.55
CA LEU A 777 25.20 -14.83 18.81
C LEU A 777 26.18 -14.13 19.75
N LEU A 778 25.70 -13.39 20.75
CA LEU A 778 26.57 -12.78 21.76
C LEU A 778 27.35 -13.84 22.55
N ALA A 779 26.76 -15.00 22.83
CA ALA A 779 27.42 -16.08 23.55
C ALA A 779 28.55 -16.71 22.72
N GLU A 780 28.47 -16.72 21.39
CA GLU A 780 29.51 -17.28 20.51
C GLU A 780 30.83 -16.50 20.54
N TYR A 781 30.78 -15.22 20.90
CA TYR A 781 31.95 -14.33 20.98
C TYR A 781 32.31 -13.97 22.43
N GLU A 782 31.82 -14.71 23.42
CA GLU A 782 32.10 -14.46 24.83
C GLU A 782 33.17 -15.42 25.35
N ASP A 783 34.34 -14.89 25.71
CA ASP A 783 35.47 -15.68 26.20
C ASP A 783 35.26 -16.19 27.64
N ASN A 784 34.43 -15.51 28.44
CA ASN A 784 34.18 -15.90 29.82
C ASN A 784 33.01 -16.89 29.91
N VAL A 785 33.32 -18.14 30.25
CA VAL A 785 32.36 -19.25 30.42
C VAL A 785 31.16 -18.89 31.32
N ASN A 786 31.35 -18.08 32.37
CA ASN A 786 30.25 -17.67 33.25
C ASN A 786 29.30 -16.67 32.57
N ASN A 787 29.83 -15.77 31.76
CA ASN A 787 29.04 -14.82 30.97
C ASN A 787 28.34 -15.53 29.81
N GLU A 788 29.04 -16.44 29.12
CA GLU A 788 28.46 -17.28 28.06
C GLU A 788 27.26 -18.06 28.59
N LYS A 789 27.41 -18.68 29.76
CA LYS A 789 26.34 -19.39 30.46
C LYS A 789 25.15 -18.48 30.79
N LEU A 790 25.39 -17.23 31.20
CA LEU A 790 24.33 -16.26 31.49
C LEU A 790 23.58 -15.85 30.22
N LEU A 791 24.29 -15.59 29.12
CA LEU A 791 23.69 -15.26 27.83
C LEU A 791 22.81 -16.41 27.32
N LEU A 792 23.32 -17.65 27.35
CA LEU A 792 22.56 -18.83 26.94
C LEU A 792 21.36 -19.13 27.87
N TYR A 793 21.45 -18.77 29.15
CA TYR A 793 20.29 -18.84 30.06
C TYR A 793 19.16 -17.92 29.59
N TRP A 794 19.48 -16.66 29.24
CA TRP A 794 18.49 -15.70 28.74
C TRP A 794 17.96 -16.09 27.36
N ALA A 795 18.83 -16.59 26.46
CA ALA A 795 18.43 -17.15 25.18
C ALA A 795 17.39 -18.28 25.38
N LYS A 796 17.70 -19.22 26.30
CA LYS A 796 16.81 -20.34 26.64
C LYS A 796 15.48 -19.87 27.22
N LYS A 797 15.50 -18.88 28.11
CA LYS A 797 14.28 -18.33 28.73
C LYS A 797 13.38 -17.67 27.67
N SER A 798 13.95 -16.89 26.75
CA SER A 798 13.22 -16.20 25.69
C SER A 798 12.62 -17.18 24.68
N ILE A 799 13.41 -18.14 24.16
CA ILE A 799 12.93 -19.10 23.17
C ILE A 799 11.89 -20.06 23.74
N LYS A 800 12.02 -20.43 25.02
CA LYS A 800 11.02 -21.25 25.72
C LYS A 800 9.67 -20.54 25.78
N TYR A 801 9.66 -19.25 26.15
CA TYR A 801 8.43 -18.46 26.19
C TYR A 801 7.80 -18.34 24.80
N ALA A 802 8.59 -18.04 23.76
CA ALA A 802 8.12 -18.00 22.38
C ALA A 802 7.44 -19.32 21.97
N TYR A 803 8.07 -20.45 22.30
CA TYR A 803 7.54 -21.78 22.03
C TYR A 803 6.23 -22.08 22.78
N GLU A 804 6.18 -21.82 24.08
CA GLU A 804 4.99 -22.08 24.92
C GLU A 804 3.81 -21.16 24.53
N GLU A 805 4.06 -19.89 24.24
CA GLU A 805 3.01 -18.95 23.86
C GLU A 805 2.49 -19.25 22.44
N HIS A 806 3.37 -19.62 21.50
CA HIS A 806 2.95 -20.09 20.18
C HIS A 806 2.05 -21.34 20.30
N LEU A 807 2.43 -22.33 21.12
CA LEU A 807 1.61 -23.52 21.36
C LEU A 807 0.22 -23.21 21.90
N LYS A 808 0.08 -22.20 22.76
CA LYS A 808 -1.20 -21.81 23.35
C LYS A 808 -2.20 -21.27 22.32
N TYR A 809 -1.71 -20.57 21.29
CA TYR A 809 -2.56 -19.91 20.28
C TYR A 809 -2.65 -20.67 18.96
N HIS A 810 -1.73 -21.59 18.70
CA HIS A 810 -1.74 -22.44 17.50
C HIS A 810 -2.16 -23.89 17.81
N GLY A 811 -1.88 -24.42 19.01
CA GLY A 811 -2.07 -25.84 19.34
C GLY A 811 -0.96 -26.75 18.79
N ASP A 812 -0.89 -27.98 19.28
CA ASP A 812 0.17 -28.98 18.94
C ASP A 812 0.05 -29.59 17.52
N THR A 813 -1.01 -29.26 16.77
CA THR A 813 -1.50 -30.04 15.63
C THR A 813 -1.13 -29.51 14.23
N TRP A 814 -0.43 -28.38 14.12
CA TRP A 814 -0.33 -27.65 12.85
C TRP A 814 1.05 -27.84 12.21
N GLY A 815 1.15 -28.80 11.28
CA GLY A 815 2.38 -29.19 10.60
C GLY A 815 2.88 -28.25 9.49
N GLY A 816 2.15 -27.18 9.17
CA GLY A 816 2.48 -26.25 8.08
C GLY A 816 3.28 -25.00 8.47
N ASP A 817 3.29 -24.64 9.76
CA ASP A 817 3.79 -23.34 10.22
C ASP A 817 5.34 -23.25 10.22
N LYS A 818 5.90 -22.36 9.38
CA LYS A 818 7.34 -22.12 9.24
C LYS A 818 8.01 -21.67 10.54
N LEU A 819 7.30 -20.89 11.35
CA LEU A 819 7.80 -20.40 12.62
C LEU A 819 7.87 -21.54 13.65
N TYR A 820 6.92 -22.49 13.61
CA TYR A 820 6.82 -23.53 14.64
C TYR A 820 8.00 -24.51 14.65
N PHE A 821 8.39 -25.06 13.50
CA PHE A 821 9.57 -25.91 13.44
C PHE A 821 10.85 -25.13 13.72
N SER A 822 10.91 -23.85 13.33
CA SER A 822 12.04 -22.97 13.58
C SER A 822 12.22 -22.72 15.09
N LEU A 823 11.12 -22.53 15.82
CA LEU A 823 11.09 -22.45 17.28
C LEU A 823 11.56 -23.77 17.90
N CYS A 824 11.05 -24.92 17.44
CA CYS A 824 11.45 -26.24 17.93
C CYS A 824 12.96 -26.47 17.79
N ARG A 825 13.50 -26.29 16.57
CA ARG A 825 14.94 -26.42 16.26
C ARG A 825 15.77 -25.50 17.14
N LYS A 826 15.42 -24.21 17.18
CA LYS A 826 16.20 -23.20 17.91
C LYS A 826 16.17 -23.44 19.43
N TYR A 827 15.01 -23.82 19.97
CA TYR A 827 14.89 -24.16 21.38
C TYR A 827 15.72 -25.40 21.71
N ALA A 828 15.71 -26.43 20.87
CA ALA A 828 16.52 -27.63 21.05
C ALA A 828 18.02 -27.31 21.10
N THR A 829 18.52 -26.50 20.15
CA THR A 829 19.93 -26.08 20.05
C THR A 829 20.38 -25.27 21.27
N ILE A 830 19.63 -24.23 21.64
CA ILE A 830 19.98 -23.37 22.78
C ILE A 830 19.92 -24.16 24.10
N ASN A 831 18.91 -25.01 24.28
CA ASN A 831 18.77 -25.82 25.49
C ASN A 831 19.91 -26.84 25.63
N TYR A 832 20.36 -27.41 24.52
CA TYR A 832 21.52 -28.30 24.47
C TYR A 832 22.81 -27.56 24.86
N ARG A 833 23.15 -26.45 24.18
CA ARG A 833 24.37 -25.66 24.45
C ARG A 833 24.43 -25.24 25.93
N TYR A 834 23.32 -24.73 26.45
CA TYR A 834 23.21 -24.38 27.87
C TYR A 834 23.38 -25.59 28.80
N GLY A 835 22.80 -26.75 28.45
CA GLY A 835 22.90 -27.99 29.21
C GLY A 835 24.35 -28.50 29.35
N VAL A 836 25.11 -28.47 28.26
CA VAL A 836 26.53 -28.86 28.22
C VAL A 836 27.36 -28.00 29.17
N LEU A 837 27.27 -26.66 29.06
CA LEU A 837 28.00 -25.74 29.94
C LEU A 837 27.61 -25.87 31.42
N CYS A 838 26.35 -26.20 31.70
CA CYS A 838 25.86 -26.38 33.07
C CYS A 838 26.14 -27.77 33.66
N LYS A 839 26.70 -28.73 32.88
CA LYS A 839 26.76 -30.15 33.24
C LYS A 839 25.39 -30.73 33.67
N LYS A 840 24.30 -30.24 33.08
CA LYS A 840 22.93 -30.71 33.33
C LYS A 840 22.47 -31.56 32.15
N ASN A 841 22.15 -32.83 32.38
CA ASN A 841 21.60 -33.74 31.37
C ASN A 841 20.18 -33.32 30.94
N ASN A 842 20.07 -32.30 30.08
CA ASN A 842 18.83 -31.93 29.40
C ASN A 842 18.69 -32.63 28.04
N ILE A 843 19.32 -33.80 27.88
CA ILE A 843 19.39 -34.55 26.62
C ILE A 843 17.99 -34.90 26.11
N GLU A 844 17.08 -35.32 27.00
CA GLU A 844 15.76 -35.81 26.61
C GLU A 844 14.85 -34.72 26.00
N VAL A 845 14.86 -33.51 26.57
CA VAL A 845 14.03 -32.39 26.06
C VAL A 845 14.54 -31.92 24.70
N SER A 846 15.85 -31.72 24.54
CA SER A 846 16.43 -31.33 23.24
C SER A 846 16.22 -32.42 22.19
N ASN A 847 16.36 -33.70 22.56
CA ASN A 847 16.11 -34.83 21.67
C ASN A 847 14.64 -34.84 21.20
N ARG A 848 13.67 -34.68 22.13
CA ARG A 848 12.24 -34.59 21.80
C ARG A 848 11.92 -33.44 20.86
N LEU A 849 12.48 -32.26 21.11
CA LEU A 849 12.25 -31.07 20.27
C LEU A 849 12.85 -31.20 18.87
N PHE A 850 14.06 -31.76 18.73
CA PHE A 850 14.63 -32.06 17.41
C PHE A 850 13.80 -33.09 16.65
N SER A 851 13.41 -34.19 17.31
CA SER A 851 12.52 -35.19 16.70
C SER A 851 11.19 -34.58 16.27
N LYS A 852 10.57 -33.73 17.11
CA LYS A 852 9.33 -33.04 16.77
C LYS A 852 9.51 -32.06 15.60
N SER A 853 10.62 -31.32 15.56
CA SER A 853 10.92 -30.43 14.45
C SER A 853 11.03 -31.17 13.12
N ILE A 854 11.68 -32.35 13.10
CA ILE A 854 11.81 -33.18 11.90
C ILE A 854 10.46 -33.79 11.52
N GLU A 855 9.65 -34.23 12.48
CA GLU A 855 8.29 -34.72 12.27
C GLU A 855 7.43 -33.65 11.58
N LEU A 856 7.43 -32.42 12.10
CA LEU A 856 6.73 -31.28 11.52
C LEU A 856 7.21 -30.98 10.09
N LEU A 857 8.53 -30.94 9.89
CA LEU A 857 9.15 -30.76 8.56
C LEU A 857 8.93 -31.93 7.58
N SER A 858 8.34 -33.03 8.05
CA SER A 858 7.97 -34.17 7.20
C SER A 858 6.54 -34.07 6.66
N TYR A 859 5.72 -33.16 7.21
CA TYR A 859 4.42 -32.79 6.65
C TYR A 859 4.62 -31.83 5.46
N GLY A 860 5.02 -32.39 4.32
CA GLY A 860 5.17 -31.67 3.05
C GLY A 860 6.61 -31.53 2.57
N ASN A 861 6.84 -31.69 1.26
CA ASN A 861 8.17 -31.59 0.64
C ASN A 861 8.59 -30.13 0.36
N ILE A 862 8.10 -29.15 1.13
CA ILE A 862 8.29 -27.72 0.84
C ILE A 862 9.56 -27.19 1.56
N TYR A 863 9.80 -27.59 2.81
CA TYR A 863 10.88 -27.06 3.65
C TYR A 863 12.17 -27.90 3.60
N LEU A 864 12.67 -28.20 2.39
CA LEU A 864 13.86 -29.05 2.21
C LEU A 864 15.11 -28.44 2.87
N VAL A 865 15.29 -27.12 2.74
CA VAL A 865 16.37 -26.34 3.37
C VAL A 865 16.35 -26.51 4.89
N ASP A 866 15.22 -26.21 5.52
CA ASP A 866 15.09 -26.25 6.97
C ASP A 866 15.20 -27.68 7.51
N LYS A 867 14.70 -28.67 6.77
CA LYS A 867 14.87 -30.08 7.09
C LYS A 867 16.34 -30.49 7.07
N ALA A 868 17.09 -30.13 6.03
CA ALA A 868 18.52 -30.39 5.94
C ALA A 868 19.29 -29.75 7.11
N ILE A 869 19.04 -28.47 7.40
CA ILE A 869 19.68 -27.74 8.51
C ILE A 869 19.31 -28.37 9.87
N THR A 870 18.04 -28.75 10.06
CA THR A 870 17.58 -29.41 11.29
C THR A 870 18.28 -30.74 11.49
N CYS A 871 18.41 -31.54 10.42
CA CYS A 871 19.15 -32.80 10.45
C CYS A 871 20.63 -32.61 10.78
N ILE A 872 21.31 -31.62 10.19
CA ILE A 872 22.71 -31.30 10.53
C ILE A 872 22.85 -30.91 12.01
N CYS A 873 21.98 -30.02 12.49
CA CYS A 873 21.99 -29.59 13.90
C CYS A 873 21.74 -30.78 14.84
N TYR A 874 20.80 -31.66 14.49
CA TYR A 874 20.46 -32.82 15.30
C TYR A 874 21.56 -33.89 15.26
N ALA A 875 22.20 -34.10 14.12
CA ALA A 875 23.36 -34.97 13.97
C ALA A 875 24.51 -34.51 14.87
N LYS A 876 24.84 -33.22 14.84
CA LYS A 876 25.85 -32.62 15.72
C LYS A 876 25.48 -32.75 17.21
N PHE A 877 24.21 -32.63 17.56
CA PHE A 877 23.72 -32.89 18.92
C PHE A 877 23.93 -34.35 19.35
N ILE A 878 23.52 -35.31 18.52
CA ILE A 878 23.65 -36.75 18.83
C ILE A 878 25.11 -37.15 18.99
N TYR A 879 25.98 -36.66 18.10
CA TYR A 879 27.42 -36.94 18.17
C TYR A 879 28.01 -36.49 19.51
N ASN A 880 27.77 -35.24 19.91
CA ASN A 880 28.36 -34.66 21.11
C ASN A 880 27.76 -35.18 22.43
N THR A 881 26.57 -35.78 22.40
CA THR A 881 25.87 -36.24 23.62
C THR A 881 25.91 -37.75 23.80
N VAL A 882 25.54 -38.50 22.76
CA VAL A 882 25.35 -39.96 22.80
C VAL A 882 26.50 -40.68 22.08
N GLY A 883 27.20 -40.01 21.17
CA GLY A 883 28.28 -40.62 20.38
C GLY A 883 27.79 -41.70 19.41
N ASN A 884 26.48 -41.78 19.11
CA ASN A 884 25.94 -42.80 18.20
C ASN A 884 26.14 -42.38 16.74
N ILE A 885 27.29 -42.76 16.17
CA ILE A 885 27.69 -42.40 14.80
C ILE A 885 26.72 -42.96 13.75
N SER A 886 26.14 -44.15 13.96
CA SER A 886 25.14 -44.72 13.04
C SER A 886 23.90 -43.82 12.88
N LYS A 887 23.40 -43.25 13.99
CA LYS A 887 22.27 -42.32 13.97
C LYS A 887 22.64 -40.95 13.39
N VAL A 888 23.89 -40.50 13.57
CA VAL A 888 24.41 -39.27 12.94
C VAL A 888 24.40 -39.42 11.42
N ILE A 889 24.93 -40.52 10.90
CA ILE A 889 24.96 -40.81 9.46
C ILE A 889 23.53 -40.91 8.91
N SER A 890 22.61 -41.59 9.59
CA SER A 890 21.23 -41.70 9.10
C SER A 890 20.51 -40.35 9.00
N LEU A 891 20.73 -39.44 9.95
CA LEU A 891 20.20 -38.07 9.90
C LEU A 891 20.81 -37.26 8.76
N LEU A 892 22.13 -37.36 8.55
CA LEU A 892 22.81 -36.66 7.46
C LEU A 892 22.45 -37.20 6.08
N LYS A 893 22.12 -38.50 5.96
CA LYS A 893 21.52 -39.06 4.73
C LYS A 893 20.16 -38.47 4.42
N ILE A 894 19.30 -38.24 5.43
CA ILE A 894 18.04 -37.51 5.23
C ILE A 894 18.32 -36.07 4.74
N ALA A 895 19.37 -35.42 5.26
CA ALA A 895 19.76 -34.10 4.77
C ALA A 895 20.28 -34.14 3.32
N LEU A 896 21.01 -35.20 2.95
CA LEU A 896 21.48 -35.43 1.58
C LEU A 896 20.31 -35.65 0.61
N GLU A 897 19.33 -36.47 0.98
CA GLU A 897 18.10 -36.63 0.18
C GLU A 897 17.36 -35.30 -0.03
N CYS A 898 17.38 -34.43 0.98
CA CYS A 898 16.82 -33.08 0.84
C CYS A 898 17.64 -32.25 -0.16
N ALA A 899 18.97 -32.27 -0.06
CA ALA A 899 19.86 -31.56 -0.98
C ALA A 899 19.68 -32.03 -2.44
N VAL A 900 19.62 -33.34 -2.69
CA VAL A 900 19.36 -33.91 -4.03
C VAL A 900 18.03 -33.38 -4.60
N LYS A 901 16.94 -33.47 -3.81
CA LYS A 901 15.63 -32.94 -4.22
C LYS A 901 15.63 -31.44 -4.48
N MET A 902 16.49 -30.68 -3.79
CA MET A 902 16.63 -29.24 -4.03
C MET A 902 17.32 -28.99 -5.38
N CYS A 903 18.37 -29.75 -5.69
CA CYS A 903 19.06 -29.70 -6.99
C CYS A 903 18.09 -30.04 -8.14
N ASP A 904 17.32 -31.11 -8.00
CA ASP A 904 16.32 -31.54 -9.01
C ASP A 904 15.26 -30.46 -9.28
N ARG A 905 14.97 -29.63 -8.27
CA ARG A 905 14.01 -28.52 -8.34
C ARG A 905 14.64 -27.19 -8.69
N LEU A 906 15.96 -27.13 -8.91
CA LEU A 906 16.71 -25.91 -9.19
C LEU A 906 16.47 -24.80 -8.15
N ILE A 907 16.38 -25.18 -6.87
CA ILE A 907 16.14 -24.21 -5.78
C ILE A 907 17.37 -23.29 -5.65
N PRO A 908 17.21 -21.94 -5.73
CA PRO A 908 18.33 -21.01 -5.56
C PRO A 908 19.03 -21.17 -4.21
N GLY A 909 20.37 -21.14 -4.19
CA GLY A 909 21.17 -21.32 -2.96
C GLY A 909 21.33 -22.78 -2.51
N CYS A 910 20.82 -23.75 -3.29
CA CYS A 910 20.96 -25.17 -3.00
C CYS A 910 22.43 -25.62 -2.95
N GLU A 911 23.31 -24.98 -3.70
CA GLU A 911 24.75 -25.21 -3.71
C GLU A 911 25.36 -25.02 -2.31
N LYS A 912 24.98 -23.95 -1.59
CA LYS A 912 25.52 -23.63 -0.26
C LYS A 912 25.06 -24.63 0.80
N ILE A 913 23.82 -25.09 0.69
CA ILE A 913 23.27 -26.09 1.62
C ILE A 913 23.86 -27.46 1.33
N THR A 914 23.98 -27.81 0.05
CA THR A 914 24.64 -29.04 -0.39
C THR A 914 26.07 -29.08 0.10
N LEU A 915 26.81 -27.97 0.01
CA LEU A 915 28.15 -27.83 0.55
C LEU A 915 28.23 -28.19 2.04
N LYS A 916 27.32 -27.65 2.87
CA LYS A 916 27.25 -27.94 4.32
C LYS A 916 26.87 -29.39 4.62
N VAL A 917 25.94 -29.96 3.86
CA VAL A 917 25.50 -31.36 4.02
C VAL A 917 26.65 -32.30 3.66
N VAL A 918 27.31 -32.07 2.53
CA VAL A 918 28.44 -32.86 2.04
C VAL A 918 29.60 -32.80 3.03
N ASP A 919 30.02 -31.61 3.45
CA ASP A 919 31.11 -31.45 4.43
C ASP A 919 30.82 -32.20 5.74
N SER A 920 29.62 -31.99 6.30
CA SER A 920 29.19 -32.65 7.54
C SER A 920 29.14 -34.17 7.39
N LEU A 921 28.65 -34.70 6.27
CA LEU A 921 28.52 -36.14 6.04
C LEU A 921 29.89 -36.80 5.79
N LEU A 922 30.77 -36.14 5.04
CA LEU A 922 32.12 -36.65 4.76
C LEU A 922 32.96 -36.78 6.02
N GLU A 923 32.87 -35.83 6.95
CA GLU A 923 33.59 -35.88 8.24
C GLU A 923 33.33 -37.21 8.96
N TYR A 924 32.07 -37.65 9.04
CA TYR A 924 31.70 -38.88 9.75
C TYR A 924 31.89 -40.16 8.93
N LEU A 925 31.73 -40.11 7.60
CA LEU A 925 32.00 -41.28 6.74
C LEU A 925 33.49 -41.63 6.71
N LEU A 926 34.39 -40.63 6.71
CA LEU A 926 35.83 -40.83 6.78
C LEU A 926 36.26 -41.42 8.14
N LEU A 927 35.67 -40.95 9.24
CA LEU A 927 35.93 -41.50 10.59
C LEU A 927 35.60 -43.00 10.66
N GLU A 928 34.52 -43.44 10.02
CA GLU A 928 34.08 -44.85 9.99
C GLU A 928 34.68 -45.66 8.82
N LYS A 929 35.52 -45.05 7.97
CA LYS A 929 36.13 -45.67 6.78
C LYS A 929 35.10 -46.29 5.82
N LYS A 930 33.92 -45.68 5.69
CA LYS A 930 32.84 -46.14 4.80
C LYS A 930 33.00 -45.55 3.39
N PHE A 931 34.01 -46.03 2.68
CA PHE A 931 34.38 -45.53 1.37
C PHE A 931 33.32 -45.82 0.28
N ASP A 932 32.61 -46.94 0.37
CA ASP A 932 31.59 -47.36 -0.61
C ASP A 932 30.40 -46.38 -0.74
N GLU A 933 30.20 -45.49 0.24
CA GLU A 933 29.10 -44.51 0.25
C GLU A 933 29.52 -43.12 -0.23
N MET A 934 30.78 -42.92 -0.67
CA MET A 934 31.31 -41.59 -1.02
C MET A 934 31.10 -41.18 -2.48
N ASP A 935 30.96 -42.13 -3.41
CA ASP A 935 30.87 -41.85 -4.84
C ASP A 935 29.67 -40.95 -5.19
N ASP A 936 28.47 -41.32 -4.73
CA ASP A 936 27.23 -40.56 -4.98
C ASP A 936 27.31 -39.13 -4.40
N ILE A 937 27.99 -38.97 -3.26
CA ILE A 937 28.16 -37.67 -2.58
C ILE A 937 29.09 -36.76 -3.39
N PHE A 938 30.18 -37.32 -3.91
CA PHE A 938 31.12 -36.57 -4.74
C PHE A 938 30.54 -36.25 -6.11
N GLU A 939 29.69 -37.11 -6.68
CA GLU A 939 28.96 -36.80 -7.90
C GLU A 939 28.00 -35.62 -7.69
N LEU A 940 27.21 -35.63 -6.61
CA LEU A 940 26.35 -34.51 -6.24
C LEU A 940 27.14 -33.20 -6.06
N PHE A 941 28.31 -33.26 -5.41
CA PHE A 941 29.17 -32.09 -5.23
C PHE A 941 29.74 -31.56 -6.56
N LYS A 942 30.05 -32.44 -7.52
CA LYS A 942 30.56 -32.06 -8.86
C LYS A 942 29.49 -31.49 -9.80
N ASN A 943 28.19 -31.66 -9.49
CA ASN A 943 27.11 -31.07 -10.29
C ASN A 943 27.16 -29.53 -10.33
N PHE A 944 27.90 -28.90 -9.41
CA PHE A 944 28.05 -27.46 -9.34
C PHE A 944 29.39 -27.00 -9.93
N ASN A 945 29.35 -25.97 -10.79
CA ASN A 945 30.55 -25.29 -11.24
C ASN A 945 30.99 -24.25 -10.21
N TRP A 946 31.72 -24.69 -9.18
CA TRP A 946 32.16 -23.86 -8.05
C TRP A 946 33.01 -22.64 -8.45
N GLU A 947 33.57 -22.60 -9.66
CA GLU A 947 34.35 -21.46 -10.15
C GLU A 947 33.49 -20.28 -10.60
N GLU A 948 32.27 -20.54 -11.07
CA GLU A 948 31.34 -19.52 -11.56
C GLU A 948 30.41 -19.00 -10.45
N ILE A 949 30.35 -19.71 -9.32
CA ILE A 949 29.52 -19.35 -8.17
C ILE A 949 30.24 -18.28 -7.34
N LYS A 950 29.52 -17.21 -6.98
CA LYS A 950 30.02 -16.20 -6.02
C LYS A 950 30.07 -16.81 -4.62
N LEU A 951 31.28 -17.06 -4.12
CA LEU A 951 31.53 -17.72 -2.83
C LEU A 951 32.14 -16.75 -1.80
N SER A 952 31.74 -16.91 -0.54
CA SER A 952 32.40 -16.29 0.61
C SER A 952 33.72 -16.98 0.93
N THR A 953 34.59 -16.31 1.70
CA THR A 953 35.87 -16.88 2.13
C THR A 953 35.72 -18.20 2.90
N GLU A 954 34.66 -18.33 3.71
CA GLU A 954 34.41 -19.55 4.47
C GLU A 954 33.94 -20.70 3.57
N GLU A 955 33.06 -20.42 2.59
CA GLU A 955 32.61 -21.42 1.61
C GLU A 955 33.78 -21.91 0.74
N GLN A 956 34.70 -21.02 0.35
CA GLN A 956 35.92 -21.39 -0.37
C GLN A 956 36.80 -22.35 0.46
N LYS A 957 36.89 -22.16 1.79
CA LYS A 957 37.62 -23.08 2.68
C LYS A 957 36.95 -24.44 2.77
N THR A 958 35.62 -24.48 2.92
CA THR A 958 34.85 -25.74 2.95
C THR A 958 35.03 -26.49 1.63
N ILE A 959 34.98 -25.81 0.49
CA ILE A 959 35.26 -26.40 -0.83
C ILE A 959 36.67 -26.98 -0.89
N CYS A 960 37.68 -26.24 -0.41
CA CYS A 960 39.05 -26.75 -0.32
C CYS A 960 39.14 -28.01 0.55
N GLN A 961 38.40 -28.08 1.66
CA GLN A 961 38.38 -29.22 2.55
C GLN A 961 37.75 -30.45 1.89
N ILE A 962 36.63 -30.28 1.17
CA ILE A 962 35.98 -31.35 0.42
C ILE A 962 36.89 -31.86 -0.71
N TYR A 963 37.50 -30.99 -1.52
CA TYR A 963 38.44 -31.42 -2.56
C TYR A 963 39.69 -32.11 -1.99
N ASN A 964 40.19 -31.69 -0.81
CA ASN A 964 41.27 -32.41 -0.12
C ASN A 964 40.84 -33.83 0.25
N ASN A 965 39.64 -33.99 0.82
CA ASN A 965 39.08 -35.30 1.17
C ASN A 965 38.87 -36.18 -0.07
N MET A 966 38.36 -35.61 -1.17
CA MET A 966 38.23 -36.29 -2.47
C MET A 966 39.58 -36.74 -3.03
N SER A 967 40.62 -35.90 -2.92
CA SER A 967 41.95 -36.24 -3.42
C SER A 967 42.54 -37.46 -2.69
N TYR A 968 42.30 -37.56 -1.38
CA TYR A 968 42.71 -38.69 -0.57
C TYR A 968 41.92 -39.95 -0.94
N TYR A 969 40.60 -39.83 -1.10
CA TYR A 969 39.74 -40.93 -1.53
C TYR A 969 40.15 -41.53 -2.88
N TYR A 970 40.29 -40.70 -3.92
CA TYR A 970 40.70 -41.18 -5.23
C TYR A 970 42.12 -41.79 -5.23
N PHE A 971 42.99 -41.28 -4.37
CA PHE A 971 44.31 -41.85 -4.19
C PHE A 971 44.27 -43.27 -3.60
N GLU A 972 43.42 -43.51 -2.60
CA GLU A 972 43.21 -44.86 -2.01
C GLU A 972 42.57 -45.83 -3.01
N LEU A 973 41.71 -45.35 -3.92
CA LEU A 973 41.14 -46.14 -5.03
C LEU A 973 42.11 -46.38 -6.21
N HIS A 974 43.35 -45.88 -6.13
CA HIS A 974 44.33 -45.89 -7.22
C HIS A 974 43.91 -45.09 -8.48
N ASP A 975 42.93 -44.18 -8.39
CA ASP A 975 42.58 -43.23 -9.44
C ASP A 975 43.41 -41.94 -9.31
N ILE A 976 44.66 -42.05 -9.76
CA ILE A 976 45.65 -40.98 -9.68
C ILE A 976 45.19 -39.72 -10.44
N ASN A 977 44.51 -39.87 -11.58
CA ASN A 977 44.16 -38.73 -12.42
C ASN A 977 43.13 -37.81 -11.75
N ASN A 978 42.08 -38.39 -11.15
CA ASN A 978 41.09 -37.61 -10.42
C ASN A 978 41.65 -37.04 -9.11
N ALA A 979 42.56 -37.77 -8.45
CA ALA A 979 43.28 -37.26 -7.28
C ALA A 979 44.09 -36.00 -7.60
N LYS A 980 44.82 -35.98 -8.72
CA LYS A 980 45.58 -34.80 -9.19
C LYS A 980 44.67 -33.60 -9.46
N LYS A 981 43.56 -33.81 -10.19
CA LYS A 981 42.58 -32.75 -10.48
C LYS A 981 42.01 -32.11 -9.20
N CYS A 982 41.71 -32.92 -8.17
CA CYS A 982 41.20 -32.40 -6.91
C CYS A 982 42.24 -31.49 -6.22
N CYS A 983 43.51 -31.88 -6.19
CA CYS A 983 44.58 -31.03 -5.64
C CYS A 983 44.76 -29.71 -6.41
N GLU A 984 44.63 -29.72 -7.73
CA GLU A 984 44.68 -28.51 -8.55
C GLU A 984 43.56 -27.54 -8.20
N MET A 985 42.34 -28.04 -7.98
CA MET A 985 41.21 -27.23 -7.51
C MET A 985 41.48 -26.61 -6.14
N VAL A 986 42.03 -27.38 -5.18
CA VAL A 986 42.38 -26.86 -3.85
C VAL A 986 43.35 -25.67 -3.97
N ILE A 987 44.41 -25.82 -4.78
CA ILE A 987 45.40 -24.76 -4.98
C ILE A 987 44.72 -23.52 -5.58
N LYS A 988 43.91 -23.70 -6.63
CA LYS A 988 43.23 -22.60 -7.32
C LYS A 988 42.30 -21.81 -6.39
N PHE A 989 41.48 -22.49 -5.58
CA PHE A 989 40.63 -21.82 -4.59
C PHE A 989 41.46 -21.15 -3.48
N ARG A 990 42.54 -21.78 -3.00
CA ARG A 990 43.43 -21.19 -1.99
C ARG A 990 44.15 -19.94 -2.50
N GLU A 991 44.55 -19.90 -3.77
CA GLU A 991 45.16 -18.72 -4.40
C GLU A 991 44.16 -17.57 -4.57
N ALA A 992 42.87 -17.87 -4.71
CA ALA A 992 41.80 -16.88 -4.80
C ALA A 992 41.35 -16.32 -3.43
N ILE A 993 41.67 -16.99 -2.32
CA ILE A 993 41.30 -16.55 -0.97
C ILE A 993 42.13 -15.31 -0.58
N ASN A 994 41.47 -14.16 -0.51
CA ASN A 994 42.06 -12.90 -0.07
C ASN A 994 41.81 -12.70 1.44
N GLU A 995 42.71 -13.21 2.28
CA GLU A 995 42.60 -13.14 3.74
C GLU A 995 43.33 -11.94 4.36
N TYR A 996 42.78 -11.42 5.47
CA TYR A 996 43.46 -10.43 6.33
C TYR A 996 44.64 -11.07 7.09
N ASP A 997 44.52 -12.36 7.45
CA ASP A 997 45.61 -13.18 7.99
C ASP A 997 46.40 -13.81 6.83
N LYS A 998 47.16 -12.95 6.16
CA LYS A 998 47.97 -13.33 4.99
C LYS A 998 48.92 -14.52 5.31
N ILE A 999 49.35 -14.64 6.56
CA ILE A 999 50.29 -15.67 7.03
C ILE A 999 49.62 -17.05 7.05
N ARG A 1000 48.41 -17.14 7.62
CA ARG A 1000 47.65 -18.40 7.63
C ARG A 1000 47.31 -18.89 6.24
N SER A 1001 46.85 -17.98 5.36
CA SER A 1001 46.54 -18.31 3.96
C SER A 1001 47.76 -18.87 3.23
N ILE A 1002 48.94 -18.23 3.42
CA ILE A 1002 50.20 -18.68 2.83
C ILE A 1002 50.57 -20.10 3.31
N ASN A 1003 50.46 -20.38 4.60
CA ASN A 1003 50.77 -21.72 5.13
C ASN A 1003 49.78 -22.79 4.61
N ASP A 1004 48.48 -22.48 4.59
CA ASP A 1004 47.45 -23.39 4.08
C ASP A 1004 47.67 -23.71 2.59
N LEU A 1005 48.10 -22.72 1.80
CA LEU A 1005 48.51 -22.91 0.41
C LEU A 1005 49.77 -23.79 0.32
N GLY A 1006 50.76 -23.58 1.19
CA GLY A 1006 51.93 -24.45 1.32
C GLY A 1006 51.55 -25.91 1.61
N ARG A 1007 50.60 -26.13 2.53
CA ARG A 1007 50.08 -27.47 2.85
C ARG A 1007 49.40 -28.12 1.64
N ALA A 1008 48.63 -27.36 0.86
CA ALA A 1008 47.99 -27.84 -0.37
C ALA A 1008 49.04 -28.30 -1.41
N TYR A 1009 50.08 -27.50 -1.65
CA TYR A 1009 51.20 -27.87 -2.52
C TYR A 1009 51.94 -29.13 -2.03
N SER A 1010 52.16 -29.24 -0.72
CA SER A 1010 52.80 -30.44 -0.14
C SER A 1010 51.95 -31.70 -0.34
N ASN A 1011 50.63 -31.61 -0.17
CA ASN A 1011 49.72 -32.73 -0.40
C ASN A 1011 49.69 -33.15 -1.88
N TYR A 1012 49.66 -32.18 -2.81
CA TYR A 1012 49.71 -32.48 -4.23
C TYR A 1012 51.01 -33.19 -4.62
N ALA A 1013 52.13 -32.69 -4.09
CA ALA A 1013 53.43 -33.29 -4.35
C ALA A 1013 53.56 -34.73 -3.84
N TRP A 1014 52.92 -35.07 -2.72
CA TRP A 1014 52.87 -36.44 -2.21
C TRP A 1014 52.16 -37.40 -3.16
N ILE A 1015 51.04 -36.97 -3.75
CA ILE A 1015 50.31 -37.76 -4.75
C ILE A 1015 51.16 -37.94 -6.01
N LEU A 1016 51.82 -36.87 -6.47
CA LEU A 1016 52.73 -36.92 -7.63
C LEU A 1016 53.89 -37.89 -7.40
N PHE A 1017 54.51 -37.83 -6.23
CA PHE A 1017 55.57 -38.73 -5.79
C PHE A 1017 55.15 -40.20 -5.87
N LYS A 1018 53.97 -40.52 -5.32
CA LYS A 1018 53.44 -41.89 -5.35
C LYS A 1018 53.03 -42.35 -6.75
N SER A 1019 52.71 -41.41 -7.64
CA SER A 1019 52.40 -41.66 -9.06
C SER A 1019 53.61 -41.74 -10.00
N ALA A 1020 54.84 -41.70 -9.46
CA ALA A 1020 56.09 -41.70 -10.22
C ALA A 1020 56.32 -40.45 -11.13
N ASP A 1021 55.66 -39.33 -10.84
CA ASP A 1021 55.90 -38.02 -11.48
C ASP A 1021 56.89 -37.21 -10.62
N TRP A 1022 58.10 -37.73 -10.54
CA TRP A 1022 59.15 -37.33 -9.58
C TRP A 1022 59.57 -35.86 -9.73
N GLU A 1023 59.76 -35.40 -10.98
CA GLU A 1023 60.23 -34.05 -11.28
C GLU A 1023 59.23 -32.96 -10.86
N LYS A 1024 57.93 -33.19 -11.10
CA LYS A 1024 56.88 -32.27 -10.64
C LYS A 1024 56.71 -32.33 -9.12
N ALA A 1025 56.84 -33.51 -8.51
CA ALA A 1025 56.75 -33.66 -7.06
C ALA A 1025 57.84 -32.83 -6.34
N GLU A 1026 59.09 -32.88 -6.82
CA GLU A 1026 60.21 -32.07 -6.31
C GLU A 1026 59.90 -30.57 -6.38
N LYS A 1027 59.47 -30.09 -7.55
CA LYS A 1027 59.14 -28.68 -7.77
C LYS A 1027 58.06 -28.17 -6.82
N PHE A 1028 56.99 -28.94 -6.59
CA PHE A 1028 55.92 -28.54 -5.68
C PHE A 1028 56.30 -28.65 -4.20
N LEU A 1029 57.18 -29.58 -3.81
CA LEU A 1029 57.72 -29.63 -2.45
C LEU A 1029 58.56 -28.39 -2.13
N PHE A 1030 59.44 -27.97 -3.05
CA PHE A 1030 60.20 -26.71 -2.87
C PHE A 1030 59.28 -25.49 -2.81
N LYS A 1031 58.23 -25.45 -3.65
CA LYS A 1031 57.23 -24.38 -3.59
C LYS A 1031 56.50 -24.35 -2.24
N ALA A 1032 56.12 -25.51 -1.71
CA ALA A 1032 55.48 -25.63 -0.40
C ALA A 1032 56.40 -25.15 0.74
N ILE A 1033 57.67 -25.57 0.73
CA ILE A 1033 58.69 -25.19 1.71
C ILE A 1033 58.88 -23.67 1.75
N ASN A 1034 59.06 -23.03 0.59
CA ASN A 1034 59.25 -21.58 0.53
C ASN A 1034 58.06 -20.81 1.12
N LEU A 1035 56.83 -21.21 0.80
CA LEU A 1035 55.61 -20.60 1.36
C LEU A 1035 55.55 -20.81 2.89
N GLN A 1036 55.91 -21.99 3.38
CA GLN A 1036 55.88 -22.28 4.82
C GLN A 1036 56.99 -21.56 5.59
N ILE A 1037 58.18 -21.38 5.00
CA ILE A 1037 59.26 -20.56 5.56
C ILE A 1037 58.81 -19.10 5.69
N ASP A 1038 58.19 -18.54 4.66
CA ASP A 1038 57.64 -17.19 4.69
C ASP A 1038 56.62 -17.01 5.83
N ALA A 1039 55.79 -18.03 6.07
CA ALA A 1039 54.82 -18.03 7.17
C ALA A 1039 55.46 -18.21 8.56
N ILE A 1040 56.50 -19.03 8.70
CA ILE A 1040 57.22 -19.26 9.97
C ILE A 1040 58.01 -18.01 10.38
N ASN A 1041 58.69 -17.37 9.43
CA ASN A 1041 59.49 -16.17 9.69
C ASN A 1041 58.64 -14.97 10.16
N THR A 1042 57.33 -15.02 9.92
CA THR A 1042 56.39 -13.98 10.36
C THR A 1042 55.67 -14.29 11.67
N ASP A 1043 55.38 -15.57 12.00
CA ASP A 1043 54.70 -15.95 13.26
C ASP A 1043 55.36 -17.18 13.92
N ASN A 1044 56.38 -16.91 14.72
CA ASN A 1044 57.59 -17.70 14.98
C ASN A 1044 57.45 -19.14 15.54
N ASN A 1045 56.24 -19.69 15.75
CA ASN A 1045 56.05 -21.04 16.31
C ASN A 1045 54.83 -21.84 15.81
N LYS A 1046 53.84 -21.23 15.14
CA LYS A 1046 52.52 -21.88 14.93
C LYS A 1046 52.49 -22.91 13.79
N TYR A 1047 53.35 -22.75 12.78
CA TYR A 1047 53.28 -23.53 11.53
C TYR A 1047 54.46 -24.50 11.32
N ARG A 1048 55.29 -24.70 12.35
CA ARG A 1048 56.51 -25.53 12.27
C ARG A 1048 56.21 -27.00 11.96
N GLU A 1049 55.11 -27.55 12.47
CA GLU A 1049 54.73 -28.94 12.20
C GLU A 1049 54.42 -29.20 10.72
N ASP A 1050 53.76 -28.26 10.04
CA ASP A 1050 53.45 -28.38 8.62
C ASP A 1050 54.72 -28.37 7.76
N PHE A 1051 55.65 -27.48 8.10
CA PHE A 1051 56.97 -27.40 7.49
C PHE A 1051 57.79 -28.68 7.65
N VAL A 1052 57.90 -29.18 8.89
CA VAL A 1052 58.62 -30.45 9.16
C VAL A 1052 58.00 -31.61 8.38
N ARG A 1053 56.66 -31.67 8.30
CA ARG A 1053 55.96 -32.69 7.50
C ARG A 1053 56.30 -32.59 6.01
N THR A 1054 56.42 -31.39 5.46
CA THR A 1054 56.80 -31.17 4.06
C THR A 1054 58.27 -31.51 3.80
N CYS A 1055 59.19 -31.16 4.71
CA CYS A 1055 60.60 -31.57 4.65
C CYS A 1055 60.75 -33.10 4.66
N ASN A 1056 60.01 -33.81 5.52
CA ASN A 1056 60.02 -35.28 5.56
C ASN A 1056 59.61 -35.91 4.22
N ARG A 1057 58.62 -35.33 3.52
CA ARG A 1057 58.23 -35.78 2.18
C ARG A 1057 59.34 -35.59 1.15
N LEU A 1058 60.11 -34.50 1.25
CA LEU A 1058 61.25 -34.22 0.38
C LEU A 1058 62.45 -35.12 0.66
N LEU A 1059 62.71 -35.45 1.93
CA LEU A 1059 63.74 -36.44 2.31
C LEU A 1059 63.44 -37.83 1.74
N LEU A 1060 62.17 -38.27 1.84
CA LEU A 1060 61.72 -39.52 1.22
C LEU A 1060 61.89 -39.50 -0.31
N TYR A 1061 61.74 -38.33 -0.94
CA TYR A 1061 61.98 -38.15 -2.36
C TYR A 1061 63.45 -38.35 -2.73
N PHE A 1062 64.36 -37.63 -2.08
CA PHE A 1062 65.79 -37.73 -2.39
C PHE A 1062 66.36 -39.11 -2.11
N LYS A 1063 65.90 -39.79 -1.05
CA LYS A 1063 66.25 -41.20 -0.79
C LYS A 1063 65.82 -42.11 -1.95
N LYS A 1064 64.67 -41.85 -2.57
CA LYS A 1064 64.16 -42.68 -3.67
C LYS A 1064 64.90 -42.42 -4.99
N VAL A 1065 65.35 -41.18 -5.22
CA VAL A 1065 66.02 -40.73 -6.45
C VAL A 1065 67.56 -40.84 -6.38
N GLY A 1066 68.13 -41.12 -5.19
CA GLY A 1066 69.58 -41.30 -5.00
C GLY A 1066 70.37 -39.99 -4.89
N LYS A 1067 69.71 -38.90 -4.49
CA LYS A 1067 70.31 -37.56 -4.31
C LYS A 1067 70.76 -37.33 -2.85
N GLU A 1068 71.62 -38.20 -2.33
CA GLU A 1068 71.97 -38.22 -0.89
C GLU A 1068 72.72 -36.97 -0.40
N LYS A 1069 73.37 -36.18 -1.29
CA LYS A 1069 74.06 -34.93 -0.90
C LYS A 1069 73.12 -33.74 -0.66
N GLU A 1070 71.98 -33.70 -1.34
CA GLU A 1070 70.97 -32.63 -1.16
C GLU A 1070 70.13 -32.86 0.12
N VAL A 1071 70.25 -34.05 0.73
CA VAL A 1071 69.57 -34.44 1.98
C VAL A 1071 70.14 -33.69 3.18
N ASP A 1072 71.46 -33.54 3.27
CA ASP A 1072 72.13 -32.94 4.43
C ASP A 1072 71.78 -31.44 4.60
N GLU A 1073 71.72 -30.68 3.50
CA GLU A 1073 71.36 -29.25 3.53
C GLU A 1073 69.92 -29.01 3.99
N ILE A 1074 68.98 -29.86 3.57
CA ILE A 1074 67.57 -29.75 3.95
C ILE A 1074 67.33 -30.23 5.39
N ILE A 1075 68.11 -31.21 5.86
CA ILE A 1075 68.10 -31.63 7.26
C ILE A 1075 68.57 -30.47 8.15
N ASP A 1076 69.64 -29.77 7.77
CA ASP A 1076 70.13 -28.59 8.49
C ASP A 1076 69.08 -27.47 8.55
N GLU A 1077 68.39 -27.20 7.44
CA GLU A 1077 67.29 -26.22 7.37
C GLU A 1077 66.10 -26.65 8.27
N ALA A 1078 65.72 -27.93 8.23
CA ALA A 1078 64.65 -28.49 9.04
C ALA A 1078 64.96 -28.42 10.55
N LEU A 1079 66.20 -28.72 10.94
CA LEU A 1079 66.67 -28.66 12.33
C LEU A 1079 66.75 -27.22 12.85
N ARG A 1080 67.11 -26.24 12.00
CA ARG A 1080 67.13 -24.81 12.37
C ARG A 1080 65.74 -24.29 12.75
N HIS A 1081 64.68 -24.77 12.10
CA HIS A 1081 63.31 -24.29 12.32
C HIS A 1081 62.47 -25.20 13.25
N SER A 1082 62.82 -26.47 13.46
CA SER A 1082 61.96 -27.42 14.21
C SER A 1082 61.99 -27.26 15.73
N GLY A 1083 63.12 -26.87 16.34
CA GLY A 1083 63.26 -26.68 17.80
C GLY A 1083 62.95 -27.90 18.68
N ILE A 1084 62.47 -29.01 18.11
CA ILE A 1084 62.09 -30.25 18.77
C ILE A 1084 62.84 -31.38 18.07
N ILE A 1085 63.88 -31.87 18.72
CA ILE A 1085 64.82 -32.89 18.21
C ILE A 1085 64.13 -34.27 18.06
N TYR A 1086 63.03 -34.54 18.77
CA TYR A 1086 62.53 -35.91 18.97
C TYR A 1086 61.74 -36.52 17.79
N ASP A 1087 60.89 -35.75 17.10
CA ASP A 1087 60.06 -36.29 16.00
C ASP A 1087 60.82 -36.32 14.66
N THR A 1088 61.77 -35.41 14.46
CA THR A 1088 62.62 -35.40 13.26
C THR A 1088 63.61 -36.57 13.30
N VAL A 1089 64.21 -36.85 14.47
CA VAL A 1089 65.18 -37.95 14.66
C VAL A 1089 64.54 -39.34 14.54
N SER A 1090 63.32 -39.53 15.06
CA SER A 1090 62.63 -40.83 14.99
C SER A 1090 62.28 -41.24 13.56
N HIS A 1091 61.99 -40.28 12.67
CA HIS A 1091 61.76 -40.55 11.24
C HIS A 1091 63.06 -40.62 10.41
N LEU A 1092 64.12 -39.88 10.78
CA LEU A 1092 65.46 -40.00 10.18
C LEU A 1092 66.06 -41.41 10.41
N LEU A 1093 65.81 -42.01 11.58
CA LEU A 1093 66.16 -43.41 11.88
C LEU A 1093 65.40 -44.41 10.99
N ILE A 1094 64.12 -44.16 10.68
CA ILE A 1094 63.32 -44.99 9.76
C ILE A 1094 63.83 -44.87 8.30
N ALA A 1095 64.40 -43.71 7.96
CA ALA A 1095 65.04 -43.48 6.66
C ALA A 1095 66.44 -44.10 6.54
N GLY A 1096 66.98 -44.75 7.58
CA GLY A 1096 68.25 -45.49 7.52
C GLY A 1096 69.49 -44.62 7.32
N VAL A 1097 69.41 -43.33 7.66
CA VAL A 1097 70.58 -42.44 7.69
C VAL A 1097 71.38 -42.77 8.95
N SER A 1098 72.69 -43.06 8.84
CA SER A 1098 73.55 -43.14 10.01
C SER A 1098 73.74 -41.73 10.57
N ILE A 1099 73.14 -41.46 11.71
CA ILE A 1099 73.38 -40.24 12.46
C ILE A 1099 74.68 -40.48 13.24
N ASP A 1100 75.81 -40.02 12.70
CA ASP A 1100 77.01 -39.82 13.52
C ASP A 1100 76.97 -38.40 14.08
N ASN A 1101 76.75 -38.36 15.41
CA ASN A 1101 76.47 -37.24 16.34
C ASN A 1101 75.03 -36.72 16.39
#